data_AF-A0A3B9MQV8-F1
#
_entry.id   AF-A0A3B9MQV8-F1
#
_cell.length_a   1.000
_cell.length_b   1.000
_cell.length_c   1.000
_cell.angle_alpha   90.00
_cell.angle_beta   90.00
_cell.angle_gamma   90.00
#
_symmetry.space_group_name_H-M   'P 1'
#
loop_
_entity.id
_entity.type
_entity.pdbx_description
1 polymer ?
#
loop_
_entity_poly.entity_id
_entity_poly.type
_entity_poly.pdbx_seq_one_letter_code
_entity_poly.pdbx_strand_id
1 'polypeptide(L)'
;MRFDRIKNKTAPPRHRCVCELFEEQVERTPDAVAVVFEAEQLTYRELNARANQLAHYLRARGVSAEVLVGICVERSLEMIVGLLGILKAGGAYLPLDPVYPNDRLSFMLDDAKAPMLLTRDALREKLLWPAIEVIALDTDWKNIGKESDQNPESQCNPQNLAYVIYTSGSTGRPKGVCIAHSSVVHLISACQPVLNFGSDDVWTVVHSYAFDFSVWEIFGPLLSGSRLVVVPLEVAQSPSDFYQLLAEEKVTILNQTPSAARQLLETTKNRSCDDLNLRLLICGGEALPSTLAAELLGWNVPLWNFYGPTESTVWATIKRVERETLGQSSISVGSSILGLKAYILDQDLRPVSDGVAGELYLGGSGLARGYLNSPALTAERFIPNSFSDEPGARLYKTGDLAGFLPDGEIEHLGRVDHQVKIRGFRIELEEIEAVIAQHPSVAEAVVTAREDTPDEKRLVAYVVTRASSNNGDSQTSLQDQRLSDWMAIWNETYSQPAQQEDPSFNIIGWNSSYTGLPYSVEEMEEWVDHSVQRLTALHPKRVLEIGCGSGLLLFRVAPQCEYYFGTEPSERALVFLERRLKTEPQLSQVVLSQRMADDFEGFEPESLDTVIINSVAQYFPSLDYLVKVLEGAVRLTKPGGAIFIGDVRNLALLTAFHTSVQVNQAPNSLSAIDLIERARRSILQDEQLAIDPSFFHALPAHLGRISHVEVQLKRGSAQNETTKFRYDVCLRIGGGSTPSAKNSLLDWQTGPQTVSELRRVLAETGPQNLVINNVTNARLLLEIKALDLLAANGVETVGDLRGRLRDDIEKPGIDPEEWWKIGDEFNCAVEVTWSASGKRECYDVILRPRALSVQDMAACAIPPRVELTKDWRGYGNDPLRGVFTRRLLPHLRSFLRQRLPEYMIPSTFVLLDALPLTPNAKVDRAALPAPDSARPELEESFQPPRNEVEAKLAEIWASILKLDRVGIYDNFMELGGHSVLGTQIISRVRDVFHVELPLRSIFESPTVAELCKKIGTGKTVETLPLQRALRNGRLPLSFAQQRLWFLDQLVPGTPVYNMPSVVRLPCELNVDALQQSLNEIIRRHETLRT
;
A
#
# COMPACT_ATOMS: atom_id res chain seq x y z
N MET A 1 1.12 36.42 -28.76
CA MET A 1 2.30 36.00 -27.98
C MET A 1 2.45 36.96 -26.81
N ARG A 2 1.95 36.57 -25.63
CA ARG A 2 2.14 37.33 -24.39
C ARG A 2 3.28 36.67 -23.62
N PHE A 3 4.35 37.42 -23.38
CA PHE A 3 5.20 37.18 -22.22
C PHE A 3 4.54 37.87 -21.02
N ASP A 4 4.74 37.37 -19.81
CA ASP A 4 4.21 37.97 -18.58
C ASP A 4 4.46 39.50 -18.59
N ARG A 5 3.36 40.28 -18.61
CA ARG A 5 3.37 41.72 -18.90
C ARG A 5 3.53 42.54 -17.61
N ILE A 6 4.59 42.31 -16.85
CA ILE A 6 5.03 43.28 -15.84
C ILE A 6 6.14 44.13 -16.46
N LYS A 7 5.78 45.36 -16.88
CA LYS A 7 6.77 46.37 -17.27
C LYS A 7 7.66 46.66 -16.05
N ASN A 8 8.91 46.22 -16.11
CA ASN A 8 10.00 46.53 -15.18
C ASN A 8 9.95 48.00 -14.74
N LYS A 9 9.42 48.27 -13.55
CA LYS A 9 9.70 49.49 -12.80
C LYS A 9 10.67 49.10 -11.70
N THR A 10 11.93 49.49 -11.90
CA THR A 10 13.10 49.34 -11.01
C THR A 10 13.36 47.93 -10.49
N ALA A 11 14.37 47.27 -11.06
CA ALA A 11 14.86 45.98 -10.56
C ALA A 11 15.33 46.11 -9.09
N PRO A 12 15.07 45.11 -8.24
CA PRO A 12 15.55 45.09 -6.86
C PRO A 12 17.08 45.15 -6.78
N PRO A 13 17.67 45.62 -5.66
CA PRO A 13 19.11 45.81 -5.53
C PRO A 13 19.88 44.48 -5.67
N ARG A 14 20.46 44.22 -6.85
CA ARG A 14 21.23 43.01 -7.18
C ARG A 14 22.63 42.96 -6.53
N HIS A 15 23.00 43.97 -5.74
CA HIS A 15 24.39 44.24 -5.35
C HIS A 15 24.68 44.11 -3.85
N ARG A 16 23.78 43.52 -3.06
CA ARG A 16 23.94 43.41 -1.59
C ARG A 16 23.91 41.96 -1.12
N CYS A 17 24.58 41.70 -0.01
CA CYS A 17 24.54 40.43 0.70
C CYS A 17 23.48 40.43 1.81
N VAL A 18 23.01 39.24 2.19
CA VAL A 18 22.00 39.06 3.26
C VAL A 18 22.48 39.65 4.58
N CYS A 19 23.75 39.41 4.95
CA CYS A 19 24.36 39.94 6.16
C CYS A 19 24.38 41.48 6.20
N GLU A 20 24.70 42.12 5.07
CA GLU A 20 24.74 43.59 4.99
C GLU A 20 23.35 44.22 5.19
N LEU A 21 22.30 43.63 4.62
CA LEU A 21 20.94 44.13 4.82
C LEU A 21 20.45 43.90 6.26
N PHE A 22 20.84 42.78 6.86
CA PHE A 22 20.56 42.52 8.27
C PHE A 22 21.26 43.55 9.18
N GLU A 23 22.53 43.86 8.90
CA GLU A 23 23.29 44.87 9.66
C GLU A 23 22.68 46.27 9.54
N GLU A 24 22.27 46.68 8.34
CA GLU A 24 21.53 47.94 8.16
C GLU A 24 20.22 47.96 8.94
N GLN A 25 19.51 46.82 9.01
CA GLN A 25 18.29 46.72 9.80
C GLN A 25 18.58 46.80 11.31
N VAL A 26 19.67 46.21 11.78
CA VAL A 26 20.13 46.33 13.17
C VAL A 26 20.44 47.79 13.52
N GLU A 27 21.07 48.54 12.63
CA GLU A 27 21.33 49.97 12.84
C GLU A 27 20.04 50.80 12.92
N ARG A 28 19.00 50.42 12.17
CA ARG A 28 17.71 51.11 12.17
C ARG A 28 16.89 50.86 13.43
N THR A 29 16.83 49.61 13.89
CA THR A 29 15.96 49.20 15.02
C THR A 29 16.69 48.29 16.01
N PRO A 30 17.78 48.76 16.64
CA PRO A 30 18.66 47.89 17.41
C PRO A 30 17.99 47.27 18.65
N ASP A 31 17.09 48.01 19.29
CA ASP A 31 16.46 47.60 20.55
C ASP A 31 15.10 46.92 20.33
N ALA A 32 14.66 46.76 19.07
CA ALA A 32 13.48 45.98 18.73
C ALA A 32 13.76 44.47 18.89
N VAL A 33 12.75 43.71 19.30
CA VAL A 33 12.85 42.25 19.43
C VAL A 33 12.94 41.61 18.05
N ALA A 34 14.06 40.94 17.76
CA ALA A 34 14.29 40.28 16.48
C ALA A 34 13.78 38.85 16.46
N VAL A 35 14.10 38.07 17.50
CA VAL A 35 13.77 36.65 17.57
C VAL A 35 13.31 36.25 18.97
N VAL A 36 12.29 35.39 19.04
CA VAL A 36 11.73 34.81 20.26
C VAL A 36 11.72 33.30 20.12
N PHE A 37 12.10 32.61 21.20
CA PHE A 37 11.97 31.16 21.35
C PHE A 37 11.59 30.87 22.80
N GLU A 38 10.40 30.30 23.00
CA GLU A 38 9.84 30.06 24.33
C GLU A 38 9.84 31.35 25.18
N ALA A 39 10.43 31.31 26.38
CA ALA A 39 10.51 32.45 27.29
C ALA A 39 11.70 33.39 27.00
N GLU A 40 12.57 33.05 26.04
CA GLU A 40 13.75 33.83 25.70
C GLU A 40 13.53 34.67 24.44
N GLN A 41 14.13 35.86 24.43
CA GLN A 41 14.09 36.77 23.28
C GLN A 41 15.44 37.47 23.10
N LEU A 42 15.78 37.78 21.85
CA LEU A 42 16.92 38.61 21.51
C LEU A 42 16.46 39.82 20.71
N THR A 43 16.95 40.99 21.11
CA THR A 43 16.86 42.20 20.28
C THR A 43 17.74 42.08 19.04
N TYR A 44 17.50 42.93 18.03
CA TYR A 44 18.36 43.00 16.84
C TYR A 44 19.84 43.23 17.22
N ARG A 45 20.10 44.09 18.21
CA ARG A 45 21.46 44.34 18.74
C ARG A 45 22.08 43.08 19.35
N GLU A 46 21.35 42.38 20.21
CA GLU A 46 21.85 41.17 20.88
C GLU A 46 22.06 40.01 19.90
N LEU A 47 21.12 39.81 18.97
CA LEU A 47 21.23 38.81 17.92
C LEU A 47 22.45 39.09 17.04
N ASN A 48 22.64 40.34 16.62
CA ASN A 48 23.78 40.77 15.81
C ASN A 48 25.12 40.57 16.55
N ALA A 49 25.19 40.97 17.83
CA ALA A 49 26.39 40.81 18.65
C ALA A 49 26.79 39.32 18.77
N ARG A 50 25.83 38.43 19.10
CA ARG A 50 26.08 36.99 19.19
C ARG A 50 26.50 36.38 17.84
N ALA A 51 25.85 36.79 16.74
CA ALA A 51 26.21 36.34 15.40
C ALA A 51 27.59 36.84 14.97
N ASN A 52 27.98 38.06 15.35
CA ASN A 52 29.32 38.61 15.08
C ASN A 52 30.41 37.85 15.84
N GLN A 53 30.18 37.55 17.13
CA GLN A 53 31.08 36.75 17.94
C GLN A 53 31.35 35.37 17.32
N LEU A 54 30.27 34.70 16.91
CA LEU A 54 30.38 33.44 16.18
C LEU A 54 31.11 33.63 14.84
N ALA A 55 30.81 34.69 14.11
CA ALA A 55 31.47 34.96 12.83
C ALA A 55 33.00 35.15 12.97
N HIS A 56 33.47 35.91 13.94
CA HIS A 56 34.90 36.06 14.22
C HIS A 56 35.55 34.73 14.62
N TYR A 57 34.87 33.95 15.47
CA TYR A 57 35.33 32.62 15.88
C TYR A 57 35.49 31.65 14.70
N LEU A 58 34.56 31.70 13.73
CA LEU A 58 34.57 30.89 12.52
C LEU A 58 35.62 31.37 11.51
N ARG A 59 35.79 32.69 11.34
CA ARG A 59 36.85 33.26 10.48
C ARG A 59 38.24 32.88 10.95
N ALA A 60 38.48 32.88 12.27
CA ALA A 60 39.74 32.42 12.85
C ALA A 60 40.05 30.94 12.54
N ARG A 61 39.05 30.15 12.13
CA ARG A 61 39.15 28.74 11.73
C ARG A 61 39.07 28.50 10.22
N GLY A 62 39.14 29.57 9.43
CA GLY A 62 39.23 29.47 7.98
C GLY A 62 37.89 29.49 7.24
N VAL A 63 36.78 29.85 7.89
CA VAL A 63 35.54 30.16 7.17
C VAL A 63 35.71 31.47 6.39
N SER A 64 35.45 31.40 5.09
CA SER A 64 35.48 32.52 4.14
C SER A 64 34.44 32.32 3.04
N ALA A 65 34.38 33.24 2.07
CA ALA A 65 33.56 33.10 0.87
C ALA A 65 33.66 31.70 0.25
N GLU A 66 32.51 31.11 -0.10
CA GLU A 66 32.36 29.76 -0.70
C GLU A 66 32.62 28.56 0.23
N VAL A 67 33.02 28.76 1.49
CA VAL A 67 33.16 27.66 2.46
C VAL A 67 31.78 27.24 2.97
N LEU A 68 31.46 25.95 2.83
CA LEU A 68 30.22 25.37 3.35
C LEU A 68 30.38 24.96 4.81
N VAL A 69 29.53 25.47 5.69
CA VAL A 69 29.52 25.10 7.11
C VAL A 69 28.22 24.35 7.40
N GLY A 70 28.34 23.08 7.82
CA GLY A 70 27.21 22.29 8.27
C GLY A 70 26.62 22.89 9.56
N ILE A 71 25.30 22.90 9.69
CA ILE A 71 24.63 23.26 10.94
C ILE A 71 23.53 22.24 11.24
N CYS A 72 23.70 21.49 12.32
CA CYS A 72 22.80 20.44 12.79
C CYS A 72 22.41 20.68 14.25
N VAL A 73 21.38 21.50 14.45
CA VAL A 73 20.80 21.84 15.75
C VAL A 73 19.28 21.75 15.69
N GLU A 74 18.62 21.58 16.84
CA GLU A 74 17.18 21.78 16.95
C GLU A 74 16.83 23.26 16.80
N ARG A 75 15.56 23.54 16.48
CA ARG A 75 15.03 24.90 16.41
C ARG A 75 15.22 25.60 17.75
N SER A 76 15.92 26.72 17.72
CA SER A 76 16.39 27.44 18.91
C SER A 76 16.89 28.83 18.53
N LEU A 77 17.26 29.66 19.51
CA LEU A 77 17.95 30.92 19.25
C LEU A 77 19.33 30.68 18.63
N GLU A 78 20.03 29.64 19.08
CA GLU A 78 21.34 29.21 18.59
C GLU A 78 21.30 28.84 17.11
N MET A 79 20.18 28.28 16.62
CA MET A 79 19.98 28.06 15.19
C MET A 79 20.09 29.37 14.40
N ILE A 80 19.37 30.42 14.81
CA ILE A 80 19.36 31.72 14.11
C ILE A 80 20.73 32.41 14.23
N VAL A 81 21.34 32.37 15.42
CA VAL A 81 22.71 32.87 15.64
C VAL A 81 23.71 32.13 14.76
N GLY A 82 23.59 30.80 14.65
CA GLY A 82 24.42 29.93 13.82
C GLY A 82 24.34 30.29 12.34
N LEU A 83 23.13 30.39 11.79
CA LEU A 83 22.89 30.76 10.40
C LEU A 83 23.48 32.14 10.08
N LEU A 84 23.18 33.16 10.89
CA LEU A 84 23.72 34.51 10.69
C LEU A 84 25.23 34.57 10.88
N GLY A 85 25.78 33.84 11.86
CA GLY A 85 27.21 33.79 12.14
C GLY A 85 28.01 33.18 10.99
N ILE A 86 27.49 32.12 10.35
CA ILE A 86 28.08 31.53 9.14
C ILE A 86 28.10 32.56 8.00
N LEU A 87 26.96 33.21 7.72
CA LEU A 87 26.85 34.20 6.64
C LEU A 87 27.75 35.41 6.88
N LYS A 88 27.85 35.88 8.13
CA LYS A 88 28.73 37.00 8.53
C LYS A 88 30.22 36.62 8.51
N ALA A 89 30.57 35.36 8.76
CA ALA A 89 31.92 34.86 8.56
C ALA A 89 32.31 34.83 7.07
N GLY A 90 31.32 34.86 6.19
CA GLY A 90 31.44 34.77 4.74
C GLY A 90 31.16 33.37 4.19
N GLY A 91 30.86 32.40 5.05
CA GLY A 91 30.52 31.05 4.62
C GLY A 91 29.08 30.94 4.12
N ALA A 92 28.75 29.78 3.56
CA ALA A 92 27.40 29.37 3.21
C ALA A 92 26.95 28.25 4.15
N TYR A 93 25.74 28.31 4.67
CA TYR A 93 25.27 27.29 5.59
C TYR A 93 24.70 26.07 4.83
N LEU A 94 24.99 24.89 5.35
CA LEU A 94 24.37 23.62 4.96
C LEU A 94 23.47 23.15 6.12
N PRO A 95 22.14 23.33 6.02
CA PRO A 95 21.23 22.96 7.09
C PRO A 95 21.00 21.45 7.13
N LEU A 96 21.09 20.87 8.33
CA LEU A 96 20.97 19.45 8.59
C LEU A 96 19.90 19.24 9.68
N ASP A 97 18.75 18.67 9.32
CA ASP A 97 17.69 18.42 10.30
C ASP A 97 18.08 17.24 11.21
N PRO A 98 18.18 17.42 12.55
CA PRO A 98 18.55 16.35 13.47
C PRO A 98 17.58 15.16 13.46
N VAL A 99 16.36 15.31 12.93
CA VAL A 99 15.38 14.23 12.78
C VAL A 99 15.77 13.26 11.66
N TYR A 100 16.61 13.68 10.70
CA TYR A 100 17.01 12.80 9.60
C TYR A 100 17.86 11.61 10.07
N PRO A 101 17.80 10.47 9.35
CA PRO A 101 18.67 9.32 9.61
C PRO A 101 20.15 9.67 9.42
N ASN A 102 21.02 9.05 10.22
CA ASN A 102 22.47 9.31 10.19
C ASN A 102 23.10 9.07 8.81
N ASP A 103 22.66 8.05 8.07
CA ASP A 103 23.15 7.77 6.72
C ASP A 103 22.89 8.95 5.76
N ARG A 104 21.71 9.58 5.88
CA ARG A 104 21.34 10.74 5.07
C ARG A 104 22.16 11.97 5.45
N LEU A 105 22.32 12.22 6.76
CA LEU A 105 23.15 13.31 7.26
C LEU A 105 24.61 13.16 6.84
N SER A 106 25.14 11.93 6.92
CA SER A 106 26.50 11.58 6.49
C SER A 106 26.68 11.85 5.00
N PHE A 107 25.75 11.37 4.17
CA PHE A 107 25.78 11.62 2.73
C PHE A 107 25.82 13.11 2.38
N MET A 108 24.97 13.92 3.03
CA MET A 108 24.91 15.37 2.78
C MET A 108 26.23 16.06 3.14
N LEU A 109 26.85 15.68 4.26
CA LEU A 109 28.14 16.22 4.68
C LEU A 109 29.28 15.78 3.76
N ASP A 110 29.31 14.51 3.37
CA ASP A 110 30.32 13.93 2.48
C ASP A 110 30.27 14.54 1.07
N ASP A 111 29.06 14.68 0.52
CA ASP A 111 28.86 15.36 -0.77
C ASP A 111 29.26 16.83 -0.66
N ALA A 112 28.83 17.53 0.39
CA ALA A 112 29.18 18.94 0.56
C ALA A 112 30.66 19.20 0.85
N LYS A 113 31.40 18.18 1.32
CA LYS A 113 32.79 18.30 1.79
C LYS A 113 32.96 19.44 2.79
N ALA A 114 31.98 19.61 3.68
CA ALA A 114 31.98 20.68 4.67
C ALA A 114 33.13 20.46 5.68
N PRO A 115 34.06 21.41 5.84
CA PRO A 115 35.17 21.26 6.80
C PRO A 115 34.73 21.38 8.27
N MET A 116 33.55 21.95 8.51
CA MET A 116 33.07 22.29 9.85
C MET A 116 31.58 22.00 10.02
N LEU A 117 31.20 21.63 11.25
CA LEU A 117 29.82 21.38 11.67
C LEU A 117 29.50 22.12 12.98
N LEU A 118 28.50 22.98 12.94
CA LEU A 118 27.90 23.58 14.13
C LEU A 118 26.81 22.65 14.67
N THR A 119 26.85 22.34 15.95
CA THR A 119 25.86 21.47 16.60
C THR A 119 25.69 21.82 18.09
N ARG A 120 24.98 21.01 18.86
CA ARG A 120 24.96 21.05 20.34
C ARG A 120 25.66 19.80 20.88
N ASP A 121 26.18 19.86 22.10
CA ASP A 121 26.94 18.73 22.67
C ASP A 121 26.08 17.45 22.77
N ALA A 122 24.79 17.59 23.07
CA ALA A 122 23.84 16.46 23.11
C ALA A 122 23.69 15.70 21.78
N LEU A 123 23.92 16.36 20.64
CA LEU A 123 23.84 15.75 19.31
C LEU A 123 25.19 15.20 18.84
N ARG A 124 26.28 15.48 19.56
CA ARG A 124 27.65 15.19 19.14
C ARG A 124 27.91 13.70 18.94
N GLU A 125 27.43 12.85 19.83
CA GLU A 125 27.59 11.38 19.73
C GLU A 125 26.91 10.81 18.48
N LYS A 126 25.73 11.37 18.12
CA LYS A 126 24.97 10.98 16.93
C LYS A 126 25.69 11.38 15.63
N LEU A 127 26.56 12.40 15.71
CA LEU A 127 27.19 13.11 14.58
C LEU A 127 28.71 12.93 14.56
N LEU A 128 29.25 11.84 15.13
CA LEU A 128 30.68 11.55 15.16
C LEU A 128 31.21 11.23 13.75
N TRP A 129 31.76 12.24 13.07
CA TRP A 129 32.40 12.08 11.76
C TRP A 129 33.92 12.25 11.82
N PRO A 130 34.69 11.25 11.37
CA PRO A 130 36.15 11.34 11.33
C PRO A 130 36.57 12.32 10.24
N ALA A 131 37.12 13.48 10.65
CA ALA A 131 37.69 14.57 9.83
C ALA A 131 36.88 15.87 9.68
N ILE A 132 35.75 16.04 10.37
CA ILE A 132 35.05 17.34 10.45
C ILE A 132 35.34 18.05 11.77
N GLU A 133 35.60 19.37 11.74
CA GLU A 133 35.71 20.16 12.97
C GLU A 133 34.30 20.43 13.51
N VAL A 134 33.98 19.86 14.67
CA VAL A 134 32.68 20.04 15.32
C VAL A 134 32.78 21.15 16.37
N ILE A 135 31.93 22.18 16.22
CA ILE A 135 31.75 23.26 17.19
C ILE A 135 30.39 23.09 17.85
N ALA A 136 30.38 22.93 19.17
CA ALA A 136 29.18 22.81 19.97
C ALA A 136 28.74 24.20 20.47
N LEU A 137 27.68 24.76 19.91
CA LEU A 137 27.23 26.14 20.15
C LEU A 137 26.85 26.41 21.61
N ASP A 138 26.50 25.40 22.38
CA ASP A 138 26.17 25.47 23.80
C ASP A 138 27.42 25.43 24.71
N THR A 139 28.36 24.54 24.44
CA THR A 139 29.55 24.35 25.31
C THR A 139 30.74 25.22 24.90
N ASP A 140 30.97 25.43 23.61
CA ASP A 140 32.05 26.28 23.08
C ASP A 140 31.73 27.78 23.19
N TRP A 141 30.49 28.15 23.57
CA TRP A 141 30.09 29.54 23.75
C TRP A 141 30.97 30.32 24.73
N LYS A 142 31.58 29.62 25.70
CA LYS A 142 32.54 30.21 26.66
C LYS A 142 33.77 30.81 25.97
N ASN A 143 34.11 30.33 24.78
CA ASN A 143 35.19 30.86 23.95
C ASN A 143 34.63 31.79 22.87
N ILE A 144 33.54 31.41 22.21
CA ILE A 144 32.89 32.23 21.18
C ILE A 144 32.49 33.60 21.72
N GLY A 145 31.87 33.66 22.91
CA GLY A 145 31.42 34.90 23.54
C GLY A 145 32.55 35.85 24.00
N LYS A 146 33.83 35.47 23.85
CA LYS A 146 34.99 36.34 24.09
C LYS A 146 35.45 37.08 22.83
N GLU A 147 35.00 36.64 21.66
CA GLU A 147 35.31 37.31 20.39
C GLU A 147 34.65 38.68 20.31
N SER A 148 35.07 39.48 19.32
CA SER A 148 34.49 40.81 19.10
C SER A 148 33.00 40.73 18.78
N ASP A 149 32.22 41.66 19.32
CA ASP A 149 30.80 41.85 18.99
C ASP A 149 30.58 42.79 17.80
N GLN A 150 31.64 43.36 17.23
CA GLN A 150 31.60 44.27 16.09
C GLN A 150 31.38 43.52 14.78
N ASN A 151 30.68 44.14 13.82
CA ASN A 151 30.45 43.54 12.51
C ASN A 151 31.80 43.19 11.86
N PRO A 152 32.00 41.94 11.40
CA PRO A 152 33.20 41.58 10.66
C PRO A 152 33.23 42.30 9.30
N GLU A 153 34.43 42.61 8.80
CA GLU A 153 34.56 43.10 7.43
C GLU A 153 34.01 42.08 6.42
N SER A 154 33.03 42.50 5.61
CA SER A 154 32.39 41.65 4.60
C SER A 154 33.40 41.16 3.57
N GLN A 155 33.59 39.84 3.48
CA GLN A 155 34.37 39.17 2.42
C GLN A 155 33.47 38.57 1.33
N CYS A 156 32.15 38.67 1.49
CA CYS A 156 31.18 38.12 0.56
C CYS A 156 30.74 39.16 -0.47
N ASN A 157 30.63 38.71 -1.71
CA ASN A 157 29.91 39.41 -2.75
C ASN A 157 28.53 38.75 -3.00
N PRO A 158 27.58 39.44 -3.65
CA PRO A 158 26.21 38.95 -3.83
C PRO A 158 26.10 37.63 -4.61
N GLN A 159 27.11 37.27 -5.41
CA GLN A 159 27.13 36.02 -6.16
C GLN A 159 27.68 34.84 -5.34
N ASN A 160 28.28 35.10 -4.18
CA ASN A 160 28.70 34.03 -3.28
C ASN A 160 27.49 33.25 -2.74
N LEU A 161 27.72 31.98 -2.42
CA LEU A 161 26.71 31.12 -1.82
C LEU A 161 26.25 31.70 -0.48
N ALA A 162 24.94 31.70 -0.27
CA ALA A 162 24.34 31.90 1.05
C ALA A 162 24.05 30.56 1.71
N TYR A 163 23.53 29.59 0.94
CA TYR A 163 23.24 28.26 1.45
C TYR A 163 23.21 27.19 0.36
N VAL A 164 23.24 25.94 0.81
CA VAL A 164 22.96 24.76 -0.01
C VAL A 164 21.89 23.92 0.67
N ILE A 165 20.74 23.72 0.02
CA ILE A 165 19.65 22.87 0.51
C ILE A 165 19.53 21.63 -0.37
N TYR A 166 19.44 20.45 0.24
CA TYR A 166 19.30 19.19 -0.49
C TYR A 166 17.84 18.88 -0.82
N THR A 167 17.61 18.47 -2.07
CA THR A 167 16.31 17.99 -2.57
C THR A 167 16.41 16.52 -2.99
N SER A 168 15.28 15.82 -3.14
CA SER A 168 15.23 14.47 -3.70
C SER A 168 15.70 14.47 -5.16
N GLY A 169 16.46 13.45 -5.56
CA GLY A 169 17.05 13.37 -6.91
C GLY A 169 16.48 12.23 -7.74
N SER A 170 16.23 12.49 -9.02
CA SER A 170 15.72 11.51 -9.99
C SER A 170 16.67 10.33 -10.25
N THR A 171 17.94 10.45 -9.86
CA THR A 171 18.92 9.35 -9.92
C THR A 171 18.94 8.51 -8.64
N GLY A 172 18.00 8.74 -7.71
CA GLY A 172 17.91 8.08 -6.41
C GLY A 172 18.88 8.57 -5.33
N ARG A 173 19.58 9.69 -5.55
CA ARG A 173 20.46 10.34 -4.55
C ARG A 173 20.06 11.80 -4.31
N PRO A 174 20.09 12.31 -3.07
CA PRO A 174 19.81 13.72 -2.81
C PRO A 174 20.76 14.66 -3.57
N LYS A 175 20.25 15.81 -4.02
CA LYS A 175 21.02 16.81 -4.79
C LYS A 175 21.02 18.16 -4.06
N GLY A 176 22.20 18.71 -3.79
CA GLY A 176 22.35 20.02 -3.14
C GLY A 176 22.11 21.17 -4.11
N VAL A 177 21.16 22.05 -3.84
CA VAL A 177 20.86 23.24 -4.65
C VAL A 177 21.64 24.43 -4.13
N CYS A 178 22.52 25.00 -4.95
CA CYS A 178 23.41 26.08 -4.57
C CYS A 178 22.77 27.46 -4.77
N ILE A 179 22.44 28.16 -3.68
CA ILE A 179 21.76 29.46 -3.71
C ILE A 179 22.70 30.59 -3.30
N ALA A 180 22.72 31.66 -4.09
CA ALA A 180 23.55 32.83 -3.85
C ALA A 180 22.82 33.88 -2.98
N HIS A 181 23.59 34.74 -2.30
CA HIS A 181 23.03 35.85 -1.51
C HIS A 181 22.06 36.73 -2.31
N SER A 182 22.42 37.07 -3.56
CA SER A 182 21.59 37.92 -4.42
C SER A 182 20.21 37.32 -4.69
N SER A 183 20.09 35.99 -4.71
CA SER A 183 18.81 35.32 -4.96
C SER A 183 17.88 35.41 -3.74
N VAL A 184 18.42 35.32 -2.52
CA VAL A 184 17.66 35.53 -1.29
C VAL A 184 17.24 36.99 -1.15
N VAL A 185 18.16 37.93 -1.39
CA VAL A 185 17.87 39.37 -1.36
C VAL A 185 16.80 39.74 -2.38
N HIS A 186 16.87 39.15 -3.59
CA HIS A 186 15.83 39.30 -4.61
C HIS A 186 14.48 38.86 -4.07
N LEU A 187 14.37 37.62 -3.56
CA LEU A 187 13.10 37.04 -3.10
C LEU A 187 12.38 38.00 -2.15
N ILE A 188 13.08 38.49 -1.12
CA ILE A 188 12.51 39.39 -0.13
C ILE A 188 12.15 40.74 -0.76
N SER A 189 13.06 41.33 -1.53
CA SER A 189 12.85 42.66 -2.15
C SER A 189 11.74 42.69 -3.19
N ALA A 190 11.52 41.58 -3.91
CA ALA A 190 10.49 41.46 -4.94
C ALA A 190 9.10 41.31 -4.32
N CYS A 191 8.99 40.64 -3.17
CA CYS A 191 7.72 40.36 -2.51
C CYS A 191 7.31 41.46 -1.51
N GLN A 192 8.26 42.18 -0.91
CA GLN A 192 7.98 43.18 0.13
C GLN A 192 6.97 44.25 -0.31
N PRO A 193 7.09 44.88 -1.50
CA PRO A 193 6.15 45.94 -1.90
C PRO A 193 4.73 45.41 -2.18
N VAL A 194 4.60 44.14 -2.57
CA VAL A 194 3.31 43.51 -2.92
C VAL A 194 2.56 43.08 -1.67
N LEU A 195 3.27 42.50 -0.69
CA LEU A 195 2.68 42.00 0.56
C LEU A 195 2.69 43.03 1.69
N ASN A 196 3.44 44.12 1.50
CA ASN A 196 3.60 45.24 2.43
C ASN A 196 3.94 44.77 3.85
N PHE A 197 5.02 43.99 4.00
CA PHE A 197 5.54 43.57 5.31
C PHE A 197 6.68 44.45 5.82
N GLY A 198 6.78 44.59 7.14
CA GLY A 198 7.66 45.54 7.81
C GLY A 198 7.73 45.33 9.33
N SER A 199 8.24 46.32 10.05
CA SER A 199 8.58 46.21 11.48
C SER A 199 7.41 45.88 12.43
N ASP A 200 6.17 46.11 12.00
CA ASP A 200 4.98 45.82 12.80
C ASP A 200 4.54 44.35 12.72
N ASP A 201 5.25 43.54 11.92
CA ASP A 201 4.88 42.15 11.70
C ASP A 201 5.53 41.16 12.68
N VAL A 202 4.81 40.06 12.90
CA VAL A 202 5.27 38.90 13.65
C VAL A 202 5.11 37.67 12.77
N TRP A 203 6.21 36.94 12.59
CA TRP A 203 6.31 35.76 11.74
C TRP A 203 6.62 34.52 12.56
N THR A 204 6.37 33.36 11.99
CA THR A 204 6.82 32.08 12.56
C THR A 204 7.81 31.40 11.61
N VAL A 205 8.81 30.73 12.19
CA VAL A 205 9.55 29.66 11.49
C VAL A 205 9.09 28.32 12.05
N VAL A 206 8.29 27.62 11.23
CA VAL A 206 7.62 26.36 11.60
C VAL A 206 8.04 25.22 10.70
N HIS A 207 8.52 25.50 9.49
CA HIS A 207 9.07 24.49 8.60
C HIS A 207 10.51 24.15 9.01
N SER A 208 10.96 22.94 8.64
CA SER A 208 12.36 22.56 8.84
C SER A 208 13.29 23.56 8.13
N TYR A 209 14.38 23.94 8.78
CA TYR A 209 15.38 24.83 8.17
C TYR A 209 16.25 24.13 7.11
N ALA A 210 16.12 22.81 6.99
CA ALA A 210 16.62 22.03 5.85
C ALA A 210 15.70 22.10 4.62
N PHE A 211 14.55 22.77 4.72
CA PHE A 211 13.63 23.06 3.63
C PHE A 211 13.64 24.56 3.30
N ASP A 212 13.59 24.91 2.02
CA ASP A 212 13.80 26.28 1.54
C ASP A 212 12.67 27.25 1.93
N PHE A 213 11.48 26.76 2.25
CA PHE A 213 10.40 27.56 2.84
C PHE A 213 10.89 28.33 4.08
N SER A 214 11.77 27.72 4.89
CA SER A 214 12.35 28.39 6.07
C SER A 214 13.18 29.63 5.72
N VAL A 215 13.76 29.72 4.52
CA VAL A 215 14.56 30.87 4.07
C VAL A 215 13.66 32.10 4.00
N TRP A 216 12.43 31.92 3.51
CA TRP A 216 11.39 32.95 3.51
C TRP A 216 10.94 33.31 4.92
N GLU A 217 10.72 32.30 5.77
CA GLU A 217 10.29 32.48 7.16
C GLU A 217 11.34 33.19 8.04
N ILE A 218 12.63 32.98 7.77
CA ILE A 218 13.73 33.53 8.56
C ILE A 218 14.15 34.91 8.02
N PHE A 219 14.48 35.00 6.72
CA PHE A 219 15.03 36.25 6.17
C PHE A 219 13.96 37.25 5.76
N GLY A 220 12.71 36.83 5.57
CA GLY A 220 11.58 37.75 5.45
C GLY A 220 11.52 38.74 6.61
N PRO A 221 11.30 38.28 7.86
CA PRO A 221 11.19 39.16 9.02
C PRO A 221 12.49 39.84 9.40
N LEU A 222 13.63 39.13 9.37
CA LEU A 222 14.92 39.68 9.84
C LEU A 222 15.46 40.80 8.94
N LEU A 223 15.10 40.82 7.66
CA LEU A 223 15.52 41.90 6.74
C LEU A 223 14.51 43.05 6.67
N SER A 224 13.31 42.89 7.23
CA SER A 224 12.25 43.92 7.26
C SER A 224 12.05 44.58 8.62
N GLY A 225 12.79 44.17 9.65
CA GLY A 225 12.68 44.70 11.01
C GLY A 225 11.54 44.09 11.83
N SER A 226 10.95 43.00 11.34
CA SER A 226 9.84 42.29 12.00
C SER A 226 10.36 41.37 13.11
N ARG A 227 9.44 40.83 13.91
CA ARG A 227 9.75 39.83 14.95
C ARG A 227 9.57 38.40 14.42
N LEU A 228 10.58 37.55 14.63
CA LEU A 228 10.55 36.13 14.28
C LEU A 228 10.28 35.27 15.52
N VAL A 229 9.26 34.42 15.48
CA VAL A 229 8.97 33.42 16.50
C VAL A 229 9.45 32.05 16.01
N VAL A 230 10.41 31.46 16.73
CA VAL A 230 10.90 30.11 16.45
C VAL A 230 9.93 29.12 17.11
N VAL A 231 9.32 28.24 16.32
CA VAL A 231 8.28 27.32 16.80
C VAL A 231 8.92 25.98 17.20
N PRO A 232 8.81 25.54 18.47
CA PRO A 232 9.30 24.22 18.89
C PRO A 232 8.72 23.09 18.04
N LEU A 233 9.49 22.02 17.83
CA LEU A 233 9.05 20.90 16.98
C LEU A 233 7.76 20.26 17.50
N GLU A 234 7.66 20.06 18.82
CA GLU A 234 6.49 19.47 19.48
C GLU A 234 5.23 20.32 19.26
N VAL A 235 5.37 21.65 19.35
CA VAL A 235 4.29 22.60 19.09
C VAL A 235 3.90 22.58 17.61
N ALA A 236 4.86 22.57 16.69
CA ALA A 236 4.59 22.49 15.25
C ALA A 236 3.85 21.21 14.82
N GLN A 237 4.03 20.11 15.56
CA GLN A 237 3.35 18.83 15.32
C GLN A 237 1.95 18.75 15.98
N SER A 238 1.60 19.73 16.82
CA SER A 238 0.33 19.81 17.53
C SER A 238 -0.49 20.99 16.98
N PRO A 239 -1.48 20.76 16.12
CA PRO A 239 -2.29 21.84 15.54
C PRO A 239 -2.92 22.76 16.58
N SER A 240 -3.32 22.23 17.75
CA SER A 240 -3.91 23.01 18.84
C SER A 240 -2.91 23.90 19.55
N ASP A 241 -1.72 23.37 19.86
CA ASP A 241 -0.68 24.12 20.57
C ASP A 241 -0.08 25.17 19.64
N PHE A 242 0.05 24.83 18.35
CA PHE A 242 0.45 25.79 17.33
C PHE A 242 -0.56 26.93 17.21
N TYR A 243 -1.87 26.64 17.15
CA TYR A 243 -2.90 27.68 17.15
C TYR A 243 -2.79 28.59 18.38
N GLN A 244 -2.60 28.02 19.57
CA GLN A 244 -2.43 28.78 20.81
C GLN A 244 -1.21 29.70 20.74
N LEU A 245 -0.07 29.21 20.27
CA LEU A 245 1.13 30.01 20.07
C LEU A 245 0.90 31.18 19.10
N LEU A 246 0.16 30.96 18.00
CA LEU A 246 -0.17 32.03 17.04
C LEU A 246 -0.96 33.17 17.72
N ALA A 247 -1.90 32.83 18.60
CA ALA A 247 -2.71 33.81 19.33
C ALA A 247 -1.88 34.55 20.40
N GLU A 248 -1.11 33.81 21.21
CA GLU A 248 -0.29 34.35 22.30
C GLU A 248 0.79 35.31 21.77
N GLU A 249 1.49 34.89 20.70
CA GLU A 249 2.53 35.69 20.07
C GLU A 249 1.99 36.74 19.09
N LYS A 250 0.67 36.82 18.91
CA LYS A 250 -0.01 37.77 18.02
C LYS A 250 0.58 37.76 16.61
N VAL A 251 0.77 36.57 16.07
CA VAL A 251 1.37 36.35 14.73
C VAL A 251 0.53 37.07 13.68
N THR A 252 1.19 37.82 12.78
CA THR A 252 0.54 38.61 11.73
C THR A 252 0.66 37.97 10.35
N ILE A 253 1.77 37.28 10.08
CA ILE A 253 2.03 36.58 8.83
C ILE A 253 2.25 35.11 9.08
N LEU A 254 1.36 34.29 8.53
CA LEU A 254 1.40 32.84 8.66
C LEU A 254 1.70 32.20 7.30
N ASN A 255 2.71 31.35 7.27
CA ASN A 255 3.13 30.56 6.13
C ASN A 255 2.75 29.10 6.37
N GLN A 256 2.09 28.44 5.42
CA GLN A 256 1.67 27.05 5.53
C GLN A 256 1.77 26.31 4.20
N THR A 257 1.93 25.00 4.25
CA THR A 257 1.52 24.12 3.14
C THR A 257 0.00 23.92 3.19
N PRO A 258 -0.67 23.67 2.05
CA PRO A 258 -2.10 23.33 2.04
C PRO A 258 -2.45 22.19 3.02
N SER A 259 -1.63 21.14 3.09
CA SER A 259 -1.81 20.05 4.05
C SER A 259 -1.80 20.52 5.52
N ALA A 260 -0.82 21.35 5.91
CA ALA A 260 -0.73 21.87 7.27
C ALA A 260 -1.81 22.90 7.59
N ALA A 261 -2.19 23.75 6.63
CA ALA A 261 -3.30 24.68 6.75
C ALA A 261 -4.64 23.96 7.02
N ARG A 262 -4.88 22.81 6.37
CA ARG A 262 -6.06 21.98 6.62
C ARG A 262 -6.09 21.45 8.05
N GLN A 263 -4.96 20.95 8.56
CA GLN A 263 -4.88 20.47 9.95
C GLN A 263 -5.16 21.59 10.95
N LEU A 264 -4.61 22.79 10.71
CA LEU A 264 -4.87 23.95 11.55
C LEU A 264 -6.34 24.37 11.49
N LEU A 265 -6.94 24.40 10.29
CA LEU A 265 -8.35 24.70 10.08
C LEU A 265 -9.29 23.74 10.86
N GLU A 266 -8.97 22.44 10.92
CA GLU A 266 -9.76 21.48 11.69
C GLU A 266 -9.84 21.80 13.18
N THR A 267 -8.79 22.38 13.76
CA THR A 267 -8.82 22.83 15.17
C THR A 267 -9.73 24.03 15.41
N THR A 268 -10.06 24.77 14.35
CA THR A 268 -10.91 25.96 14.39
C THR A 268 -12.37 25.68 14.08
N LYS A 269 -12.74 24.43 13.71
CA LYS A 269 -14.14 24.06 13.43
C LYS A 269 -14.98 24.27 14.70
N ASN A 270 -15.84 25.29 14.66
CA ASN A 270 -16.71 25.83 15.74
C ASN A 270 -16.13 26.95 16.62
N ARG A 271 -14.95 27.52 16.30
CA ARG A 271 -14.37 28.68 16.98
C ARG A 271 -14.13 29.82 15.98
N SER A 272 -14.43 31.06 16.38
CA SER A 272 -14.02 32.23 15.58
C SER A 272 -12.52 32.43 15.70
N CYS A 273 -11.85 32.76 14.60
CA CYS A 273 -10.41 33.07 14.59
C CYS A 273 -10.11 34.53 14.96
N ASP A 274 -11.06 35.24 15.58
CA ASP A 274 -10.93 36.65 15.96
C ASP A 274 -9.82 36.90 17.02
N ASP A 275 -9.38 35.84 17.70
CA ASP A 275 -8.26 35.90 18.65
C ASP A 275 -6.89 35.85 17.98
N LEU A 276 -6.83 35.50 16.68
CA LEU A 276 -5.61 35.59 15.89
C LEU A 276 -5.41 37.01 15.36
N ASN A 277 -4.15 37.47 15.33
CA ASN A 277 -3.79 38.79 14.81
C ASN A 277 -3.35 38.74 13.33
N LEU A 278 -3.76 37.69 12.62
CA LEU A 278 -3.33 37.41 11.26
C LEU A 278 -3.84 38.48 10.29
N ARG A 279 -2.92 39.05 9.51
CA ARG A 279 -3.25 39.92 8.36
C ARG A 279 -2.90 39.29 7.02
N LEU A 280 -2.11 38.21 7.02
CA LEU A 280 -1.68 37.53 5.82
C LEU A 280 -1.54 36.03 6.07
N LEU A 281 -2.19 35.23 5.21
CA LEU A 281 -2.01 33.79 5.14
C LEU A 281 -1.42 33.43 3.78
N ILE A 282 -0.27 32.77 3.79
CA ILE A 282 0.44 32.34 2.58
C ILE A 282 0.42 30.81 2.55
N CYS A 283 -0.18 30.24 1.50
CA CYS A 283 -0.11 28.83 1.18
C CYS A 283 0.88 28.60 0.03
N GLY A 284 1.72 27.58 0.13
CA GLY A 284 2.63 27.22 -0.95
C GLY A 284 3.24 25.84 -0.77
N GLY A 285 4.02 25.40 -1.75
CA GLY A 285 4.69 24.10 -1.72
C GLY A 285 3.83 22.92 -2.22
N GLU A 286 2.51 23.00 -2.21
CA GLU A 286 1.58 22.03 -2.83
C GLU A 286 0.52 22.76 -3.69
N ALA A 287 -0.23 22.02 -4.50
CA ALA A 287 -1.41 22.57 -5.14
C ALA A 287 -2.45 22.94 -4.07
N LEU A 288 -2.98 24.15 -4.12
CA LEU A 288 -4.02 24.62 -3.19
C LEU A 288 -5.42 24.22 -3.73
N PRO A 289 -6.15 23.31 -3.06
CA PRO A 289 -7.51 22.94 -3.47
C PRO A 289 -8.47 24.11 -3.29
N SER A 290 -9.41 24.27 -4.22
CA SER A 290 -10.42 25.35 -4.13
C SER A 290 -11.34 25.21 -2.92
N THR A 291 -11.65 23.98 -2.51
CA THR A 291 -12.41 23.67 -1.29
C THR A 291 -11.71 24.19 -0.03
N LEU A 292 -10.43 23.87 0.12
CA LEU A 292 -9.62 24.34 1.24
C LEU A 292 -9.45 25.87 1.21
N ALA A 293 -9.20 26.44 0.03
CA ALA A 293 -9.08 27.89 -0.13
C ALA A 293 -10.37 28.62 0.30
N ALA A 294 -11.55 28.06 -0.02
CA ALA A 294 -12.84 28.61 0.38
C ALA A 294 -13.01 28.64 1.91
N GLU A 295 -12.60 27.56 2.60
CA GLU A 295 -12.66 27.50 4.06
C GLU A 295 -11.68 28.48 4.71
N LEU A 296 -10.44 28.57 4.20
CA LEU A 296 -9.42 29.50 4.70
C LEU A 296 -9.79 30.98 4.50
N LEU A 297 -10.46 31.32 3.38
CA LEU A 297 -11.03 32.65 3.18
C LEU A 297 -12.14 32.98 4.20
N GLY A 298 -12.70 31.98 4.87
CA GLY A 298 -13.63 32.13 5.99
C GLY A 298 -12.99 32.79 7.23
N TRP A 299 -11.66 32.76 7.36
CA TRP A 299 -10.94 33.46 8.44
C TRP A 299 -10.91 34.98 8.25
N ASN A 300 -11.42 35.50 7.13
CA ASN A 300 -11.37 36.91 6.74
C ASN A 300 -9.95 37.51 6.70
N VAL A 301 -8.95 36.65 6.53
CA VAL A 301 -7.55 37.04 6.31
C VAL A 301 -7.24 36.95 4.82
N PRO A 302 -6.53 37.93 4.23
CA PRO A 302 -6.00 37.82 2.88
C PRO A 302 -5.19 36.53 2.66
N LEU A 303 -5.68 35.66 1.77
CA LEU A 303 -5.04 34.39 1.40
C LEU A 303 -4.25 34.56 0.10
N TRP A 304 -3.03 34.03 0.09
CA TRP A 304 -2.18 33.99 -1.09
C TRP A 304 -1.72 32.56 -1.40
N ASN A 305 -1.69 32.23 -2.68
CA ASN A 305 -1.13 30.99 -3.21
C ASN A 305 0.22 31.28 -3.88
N PHE A 306 1.28 30.64 -3.38
CA PHE A 306 2.66 30.85 -3.80
C PHE A 306 3.21 29.57 -4.44
N TYR A 307 3.98 29.72 -5.51
CA TYR A 307 4.62 28.62 -6.19
C TYR A 307 6.07 28.96 -6.51
N GLY A 308 6.95 27.99 -6.33
CA GLY A 308 8.34 28.06 -6.77
C GLY A 308 9.08 26.77 -6.42
N PRO A 309 9.98 26.29 -7.29
CA PRO A 309 10.95 25.26 -6.94
C PRO A 309 12.15 25.85 -6.17
N THR A 310 12.87 25.00 -5.45
CA THR A 310 14.12 25.37 -4.75
C THR A 310 15.15 25.98 -5.68
N GLU A 311 15.22 25.50 -6.92
CA GLU A 311 16.13 26.02 -7.95
C GLU A 311 15.84 27.45 -8.42
N SER A 312 14.69 28.03 -8.05
CA SER A 312 14.37 29.45 -8.26
C SER A 312 14.28 30.25 -6.96
N THR A 313 14.85 29.73 -5.87
CA THR A 313 14.87 30.37 -4.55
C THR A 313 13.47 30.58 -3.96
N VAL A 314 12.89 29.50 -3.44
CA VAL A 314 11.60 29.46 -2.72
C VAL A 314 10.39 29.79 -3.59
N TRP A 315 10.21 31.05 -4.02
CA TRP A 315 9.01 31.53 -4.72
C TRP A 315 9.33 32.15 -6.07
N ALA A 316 8.59 31.73 -7.08
CA ALA A 316 8.68 32.22 -8.45
C ALA A 316 7.42 32.99 -8.88
N THR A 317 6.24 32.55 -8.43
CA THR A 317 4.95 33.15 -8.79
C THR A 317 4.07 33.30 -7.55
N ILE A 318 3.18 34.30 -7.59
CA ILE A 318 2.27 34.63 -6.49
C ILE A 318 0.86 34.93 -7.03
N LYS A 319 -0.17 34.49 -6.31
CA LYS A 319 -1.58 34.76 -6.58
C LYS A 319 -2.29 35.17 -5.29
N ARG A 320 -2.98 36.31 -5.31
CA ARG A 320 -3.99 36.61 -4.28
C ARG A 320 -5.25 35.81 -4.59
N VAL A 321 -5.73 35.04 -3.62
CA VAL A 321 -6.93 34.23 -3.77
C VAL A 321 -8.16 35.09 -3.46
N GLU A 322 -9.10 35.12 -4.39
CA GLU A 322 -10.36 35.89 -4.27
C GLU A 322 -11.56 34.94 -4.32
N ARG A 323 -12.70 35.30 -3.73
CA ARG A 323 -13.88 34.41 -3.67
C ARG A 323 -14.40 34.07 -5.07
N GLU A 324 -14.26 34.99 -5.99
CA GLU A 324 -14.61 34.90 -7.40
C GLU A 324 -13.75 33.86 -8.15
N THR A 325 -12.58 33.52 -7.62
CA THR A 325 -11.64 32.56 -8.22
C THR A 325 -11.86 31.10 -7.78
N LEU A 326 -12.82 30.85 -6.88
CA LEU A 326 -13.09 29.52 -6.29
C LEU A 326 -13.88 28.54 -7.21
N GLY A 327 -14.24 28.95 -8.43
CA GLY A 327 -15.04 28.14 -9.37
C GLY A 327 -14.27 27.05 -10.14
N GLN A 328 -12.98 26.88 -9.89
CA GLN A 328 -12.08 25.92 -10.55
C GLN A 328 -11.72 24.75 -9.61
N SER A 329 -11.24 23.63 -10.15
CA SER A 329 -10.79 22.46 -9.37
C SER A 329 -9.51 22.72 -8.55
N SER A 330 -8.61 23.57 -9.04
CA SER A 330 -7.40 24.03 -8.32
C SER A 330 -7.13 25.50 -8.56
N ILE A 331 -6.54 26.18 -7.57
CA ILE A 331 -6.21 27.62 -7.68
C ILE A 331 -4.97 27.82 -8.57
N SER A 332 -5.01 28.81 -9.47
CA SER A 332 -3.88 29.20 -10.30
C SER A 332 -2.64 29.53 -9.46
N VAL A 333 -1.45 29.38 -10.03
CA VAL A 333 -0.20 29.77 -9.37
C VAL A 333 0.16 31.25 -9.59
N GLY A 334 -0.69 31.98 -10.32
CA GLY A 334 -0.61 33.43 -10.48
C GLY A 334 0.43 33.89 -11.49
N SER A 335 1.05 35.04 -11.19
CA SER A 335 2.02 35.70 -12.07
C SER A 335 3.40 35.75 -11.43
N SER A 336 4.43 35.94 -12.25
CA SER A 336 5.83 35.94 -11.79
C SER A 336 6.10 37.07 -10.80
N ILE A 337 6.90 36.81 -9.75
CA ILE A 337 7.41 37.87 -8.89
C ILE A 337 8.35 38.80 -9.67
N LEU A 338 8.49 40.05 -9.21
CA LEU A 338 9.29 41.05 -9.90
C LEU A 338 10.71 40.55 -10.15
N GLY A 339 11.16 40.57 -11.41
CA GLY A 339 12.50 40.18 -11.83
C GLY A 339 12.69 38.69 -12.16
N LEU A 340 11.68 37.84 -11.90
CA LEU A 340 11.55 36.52 -12.50
C LEU A 340 10.58 36.56 -13.70
N LYS A 341 10.74 35.60 -14.60
CA LYS A 341 9.88 35.41 -15.76
C LYS A 341 9.57 33.93 -15.93
N ALA A 342 8.28 33.61 -16.01
CA ALA A 342 7.80 32.30 -16.44
C ALA A 342 7.67 32.21 -17.96
N TYR A 343 8.04 31.07 -18.52
CA TYR A 343 7.92 30.72 -19.92
C TYR A 343 7.24 29.36 -20.02
N ILE A 344 6.22 29.25 -20.88
CA ILE A 344 5.57 27.97 -21.16
C ILE A 344 5.98 27.56 -22.57
N LEU A 345 6.76 26.49 -22.66
CA LEU A 345 7.46 26.08 -23.87
C LEU A 345 7.04 24.67 -24.32
N ASP A 346 7.08 24.42 -25.62
CA ASP A 346 6.97 23.08 -26.20
C ASP A 346 8.32 22.32 -26.16
N GLN A 347 8.32 21.09 -26.69
CA GLN A 347 9.51 20.22 -26.72
C GLN A 347 10.67 20.79 -27.57
N ASP A 348 10.38 21.71 -28.49
CA ASP A 348 11.37 22.39 -29.33
C ASP A 348 11.83 23.73 -28.71
N LEU A 349 11.50 23.98 -27.44
CA LEU A 349 11.75 25.23 -26.71
C LEU A 349 11.09 26.46 -27.34
N ARG A 350 9.94 26.29 -28.00
CA ARG A 350 9.16 27.40 -28.58
C ARG A 350 8.00 27.76 -27.65
N PRO A 351 7.68 29.06 -27.48
CA PRO A 351 6.53 29.48 -26.67
C PRO A 351 5.22 28.92 -27.22
N VAL A 352 4.38 28.37 -26.35
CA VAL A 352 3.02 27.92 -26.70
C VAL A 352 2.02 29.08 -26.69
N SER A 353 0.87 28.90 -27.34
CA SER A 353 -0.23 29.88 -27.33
C SER A 353 -1.00 29.86 -26.00
N ASP A 354 -1.65 30.97 -25.66
CA ASP A 354 -2.53 31.08 -24.48
C ASP A 354 -3.58 29.93 -24.48
N GLY A 355 -3.78 29.30 -23.32
CA GLY A 355 -4.66 28.13 -23.15
C GLY A 355 -4.09 26.79 -23.63
N VAL A 356 -2.89 26.76 -24.25
CA VAL A 356 -2.21 25.51 -24.63
C VAL A 356 -1.25 25.10 -23.52
N ALA A 357 -1.31 23.83 -23.12
CA ALA A 357 -0.39 23.27 -22.14
C ALA A 357 1.03 23.15 -22.73
N GLY A 358 2.04 23.49 -21.93
CA GLY A 358 3.45 23.28 -22.21
C GLY A 358 4.24 23.13 -20.92
N GLU A 359 5.54 22.87 -21.03
CA GLU A 359 6.40 22.76 -19.87
C GLU A 359 6.80 24.15 -19.35
N LEU A 360 6.80 24.32 -18.03
CA LEU A 360 7.15 25.57 -17.36
C LEU A 360 8.67 25.70 -17.21
N TYR A 361 9.19 26.85 -17.64
CA TYR A 361 10.57 27.27 -17.49
C TYR A 361 10.62 28.60 -16.75
N LEU A 362 11.60 28.76 -15.87
CA LEU A 362 11.80 29.97 -15.09
C LEU A 362 13.11 30.65 -15.47
N GLY A 363 13.06 31.95 -15.77
CA GLY A 363 14.22 32.76 -16.10
C GLY A 363 14.31 34.01 -15.23
N GLY A 364 15.51 34.61 -15.15
CA GLY A 364 15.72 35.90 -14.50
C GLY A 364 16.46 35.79 -13.17
N SER A 365 16.28 36.80 -12.33
CA SER A 365 16.98 36.94 -11.05
C SER A 365 16.26 36.10 -9.99
N GLY A 366 16.99 35.31 -9.19
CA GLY A 366 16.43 34.32 -8.27
C GLY A 366 16.74 32.88 -8.64
N LEU A 367 17.23 32.62 -9.86
CA LEU A 367 17.73 31.28 -10.20
C LEU A 367 18.95 30.90 -9.35
N ALA A 368 19.00 29.63 -8.97
CA ALA A 368 20.14 29.02 -8.30
C ALA A 368 21.39 29.03 -9.18
N ARG A 369 22.57 28.91 -8.56
CA ARG A 369 23.81 28.70 -9.29
C ARG A 369 23.79 27.37 -10.04
N GLY A 370 23.20 26.34 -9.43
CA GLY A 370 23.10 24.99 -9.99
C GLY A 370 23.06 23.94 -8.88
N TYR A 371 23.45 22.71 -9.21
CA TYR A 371 23.56 21.62 -8.26
C TYR A 371 25.01 21.39 -7.82
N LEU A 372 25.20 21.17 -6.52
CA LEU A 372 26.50 20.90 -5.91
C LEU A 372 27.13 19.65 -6.53
N ASN A 373 28.42 19.74 -6.87
CA ASN A 373 29.22 18.67 -7.50
C ASN A 373 28.61 18.01 -8.75
N SER A 374 27.61 18.63 -9.37
CA SER A 374 26.81 18.01 -10.44
C SER A 374 26.71 18.91 -11.68
N PRO A 375 27.83 19.16 -12.39
CA PRO A 375 27.84 20.06 -13.55
C PRO A 375 26.99 19.55 -14.71
N ALA A 376 26.95 18.23 -14.94
CA ALA A 376 26.14 17.63 -16.00
C ALA A 376 24.64 17.86 -15.76
N LEU A 377 24.14 17.56 -14.56
CA LEU A 377 22.75 17.81 -14.18
C LEU A 377 22.41 19.31 -14.19
N THR A 378 23.38 20.16 -13.80
CA THR A 378 23.22 21.61 -13.88
C THR A 378 23.03 22.06 -15.33
N ALA A 379 23.85 21.57 -16.27
CA ALA A 379 23.71 21.92 -17.69
C ALA A 379 22.41 21.38 -18.31
N GLU A 380 21.92 20.23 -17.83
CA GLU A 380 20.65 19.65 -18.26
C GLU A 380 19.45 20.50 -17.81
N ARG A 381 19.46 20.98 -16.56
CA ARG A 381 18.30 21.69 -15.96
C ARG A 381 18.37 23.22 -16.07
N PHE A 382 19.56 23.80 -16.10
CA PHE A 382 19.80 25.25 -16.25
C PHE A 382 20.35 25.56 -17.63
N ILE A 383 19.46 25.63 -18.62
CA ILE A 383 19.79 25.81 -20.04
C ILE A 383 19.99 27.31 -20.38
N PRO A 384 20.67 27.64 -21.49
CA PRO A 384 20.77 29.03 -21.96
C PRO A 384 19.39 29.65 -22.24
N ASN A 385 19.19 30.91 -21.84
CA ASN A 385 17.95 31.65 -22.10
C ASN A 385 18.01 32.37 -23.45
N SER A 386 17.44 31.77 -24.49
CA SER A 386 17.33 32.37 -25.83
C SER A 386 16.37 33.56 -25.93
N PHE A 387 15.62 33.87 -24.87
CA PHE A 387 14.63 34.96 -24.81
C PHE A 387 15.14 36.19 -24.06
N SER A 388 16.41 36.21 -23.66
CA SER A 388 17.02 37.32 -22.93
C SER A 388 18.22 37.87 -23.70
N ASP A 389 18.32 39.21 -23.74
CA ASP A 389 19.49 39.90 -24.28
C ASP A 389 20.63 40.03 -23.24
N GLU A 390 20.39 39.64 -21.98
CA GLU A 390 21.42 39.64 -20.93
C GLU A 390 22.43 38.49 -21.17
N PRO A 391 23.74 38.78 -21.31
CA PRO A 391 24.77 37.76 -21.49
C PRO A 391 24.78 36.75 -20.34
N GLY A 392 24.79 35.45 -20.66
CA GLY A 392 24.82 34.38 -19.66
C GLY A 392 23.48 34.12 -18.95
N ALA A 393 22.37 34.72 -19.40
CA ALA A 393 21.05 34.41 -18.87
C ALA A 393 20.69 32.94 -19.06
N ARG A 394 20.01 32.36 -18.06
CA ARG A 394 19.62 30.94 -18.01
C ARG A 394 18.11 30.78 -17.80
N LEU A 395 17.60 29.64 -18.23
CA LEU A 395 16.28 29.12 -17.90
C LEU A 395 16.46 27.88 -17.05
N TYR A 396 15.69 27.78 -15.96
CA TYR A 396 15.53 26.55 -15.21
C TYR A 396 14.31 25.78 -15.71
N LYS A 397 14.52 24.51 -16.04
CA LYS A 397 13.49 23.55 -16.46
C LYS A 397 12.81 22.92 -15.23
N THR A 398 11.56 23.27 -14.95
CA THR A 398 10.90 22.87 -13.68
C THR A 398 10.38 21.42 -13.71
N GLY A 399 10.08 20.90 -14.90
CA GLY A 399 9.37 19.62 -15.09
C GLY A 399 7.87 19.70 -14.80
N ASP A 400 7.34 20.90 -14.53
CA ASP A 400 5.90 21.11 -14.32
C ASP A 400 5.20 21.43 -15.65
N LEU A 401 4.02 20.86 -15.86
CA LEU A 401 3.14 21.20 -16.97
C LEU A 401 2.26 22.38 -16.56
N ALA A 402 2.18 23.40 -17.41
CA ALA A 402 1.42 24.62 -17.13
C ALA A 402 0.77 25.18 -18.39
N GLY A 403 -0.20 26.07 -18.21
CA GLY A 403 -0.82 26.86 -19.28
C GLY A 403 -1.07 28.30 -18.85
N PHE A 404 -1.03 29.24 -19.80
CA PHE A 404 -1.46 30.61 -19.53
C PHE A 404 -2.98 30.71 -19.63
N LEU A 405 -3.60 31.28 -18.60
CA LEU A 405 -5.00 31.68 -18.58
C LEU A 405 -5.20 32.98 -19.39
N PRO A 406 -6.43 33.29 -19.86
CA PRO A 406 -6.70 34.48 -20.68
C PRO A 406 -6.33 35.83 -20.02
N ASP A 407 -6.34 35.87 -18.69
CA ASP A 407 -5.95 37.02 -17.87
C ASP A 407 -4.41 37.17 -17.72
N GLY A 408 -3.65 36.15 -18.13
CA GLY A 408 -2.19 36.11 -18.05
C GLY A 408 -1.65 35.39 -16.82
N GLU A 409 -2.51 34.84 -15.96
CA GLU A 409 -2.09 33.97 -14.87
C GLU A 409 -1.66 32.60 -15.37
N ILE A 410 -0.90 31.89 -14.54
CA ILE A 410 -0.39 30.56 -14.85
C ILE A 410 -1.23 29.53 -14.10
N GLU A 411 -1.81 28.60 -14.85
CA GLU A 411 -2.45 27.41 -14.31
C GLU A 411 -1.45 26.24 -14.29
N HIS A 412 -1.36 25.55 -13.15
CA HIS A 412 -0.52 24.37 -13.01
C HIS A 412 -1.33 23.11 -13.32
N LEU A 413 -0.88 22.33 -14.30
CA LEU A 413 -1.61 21.19 -14.88
C LEU A 413 -1.05 19.82 -14.46
N GLY A 414 0.00 19.79 -13.64
CA GLY A 414 0.65 18.56 -13.17
C GLY A 414 2.13 18.54 -13.46
N ARG A 415 2.73 17.35 -13.48
CA ARG A 415 4.16 17.14 -13.79
C ARG A 415 4.34 16.32 -15.05
N VAL A 416 5.45 16.56 -15.73
CA VAL A 416 5.89 15.78 -16.90
C VAL A 416 6.62 14.50 -16.46
N ASP A 417 7.14 14.46 -15.23
CA ASP A 417 7.86 13.34 -14.62
C ASP A 417 7.02 12.59 -13.54
N HIS A 418 7.60 11.55 -12.93
CA HIS A 418 6.96 10.72 -11.90
C HIS A 418 7.06 11.28 -10.47
N GLN A 419 7.54 12.51 -10.30
CA GLN A 419 7.71 13.10 -9.00
C GLN A 419 6.36 13.46 -8.37
N VAL A 420 6.21 13.23 -7.07
CA VAL A 420 4.95 13.47 -6.35
C VAL A 420 5.17 14.37 -5.14
N LYS A 421 4.11 15.09 -4.75
CA LYS A 421 4.06 15.85 -3.50
C LYS A 421 3.14 15.15 -2.53
N ILE A 422 3.67 14.73 -1.38
CA ILE A 422 2.92 14.05 -0.32
C ILE A 422 3.23 14.77 1.00
N ARG A 423 2.19 15.31 1.66
CA ARG A 423 2.29 16.02 2.94
C ARG A 423 3.37 17.12 2.95
N GLY A 424 3.47 17.90 1.86
CA GLY A 424 4.41 19.01 1.72
C GLY A 424 5.78 18.62 1.20
N PHE A 425 6.11 17.34 1.13
CA PHE A 425 7.41 16.86 0.69
C PHE A 425 7.40 16.53 -0.80
N ARG A 426 8.43 17.00 -1.51
CA ARG A 426 8.71 16.63 -2.89
C ARG A 426 9.45 15.29 -2.90
N ILE A 427 8.79 14.23 -3.35
CA ILE A 427 9.28 12.85 -3.30
C ILE A 427 9.49 12.32 -4.72
N GLU A 428 10.69 11.79 -4.98
CA GLU A 428 11.00 11.02 -6.17
C GLU A 428 10.71 9.54 -5.87
N LEU A 429 9.74 8.95 -6.55
CA LEU A 429 9.35 7.56 -6.31
C LEU A 429 10.50 6.59 -6.58
N GLU A 430 11.34 6.92 -7.57
CA GLU A 430 12.52 6.15 -7.96
C GLU A 430 13.62 6.12 -6.86
N GLU A 431 13.69 7.12 -5.97
CA GLU A 431 14.58 7.08 -4.79
C GLU A 431 14.15 5.95 -3.85
N ILE A 432 12.83 5.78 -3.67
CA ILE A 432 12.28 4.72 -2.83
C ILE A 432 12.47 3.36 -3.53
N GLU A 433 12.17 3.26 -4.83
CA GLU A 433 12.37 2.05 -5.64
C GLU A 433 13.83 1.58 -5.57
N ALA A 434 14.80 2.50 -5.73
CA ALA A 434 16.22 2.19 -5.70
C ALA A 434 16.68 1.68 -4.33
N VAL A 435 16.13 2.20 -3.22
CA VAL A 435 16.44 1.66 -1.89
C VAL A 435 15.77 0.31 -1.69
N ILE A 436 14.49 0.13 -2.06
CA ILE A 436 13.80 -1.16 -1.95
C ILE A 436 14.57 -2.25 -2.74
N ALA A 437 15.04 -1.93 -3.94
CA ALA A 437 15.79 -2.86 -4.79
C ALA A 437 17.16 -3.30 -4.21
N GLN A 438 17.72 -2.55 -3.25
CA GLN A 438 18.94 -2.95 -2.54
C GLN A 438 18.70 -4.06 -1.50
N HIS A 439 17.45 -4.32 -1.12
CA HIS A 439 17.15 -5.38 -0.17
C HIS A 439 17.45 -6.77 -0.78
N PRO A 440 18.17 -7.68 -0.08
CA PRO A 440 18.60 -8.97 -0.65
C PRO A 440 17.46 -9.82 -1.21
N SER A 441 16.30 -9.81 -0.55
CA SER A 441 15.13 -10.61 -0.91
C SER A 441 14.25 -10.01 -2.02
N VAL A 442 14.55 -8.79 -2.49
CA VAL A 442 13.73 -8.09 -3.50
C VAL A 442 14.40 -8.18 -4.87
N ALA A 443 13.64 -8.60 -5.88
CA ALA A 443 14.08 -8.65 -7.27
C ALA A 443 13.82 -7.33 -7.98
N GLU A 444 12.57 -6.86 -7.92
CA GLU A 444 12.09 -5.65 -8.58
C GLU A 444 11.13 -4.92 -7.65
N ALA A 445 11.05 -3.60 -7.79
CA ALA A 445 10.12 -2.78 -7.03
C ALA A 445 9.64 -1.59 -7.84
N VAL A 446 8.36 -1.26 -7.67
CA VAL A 446 7.74 -0.07 -8.24
C VAL A 446 6.93 0.62 -7.16
N VAL A 447 7.09 1.92 -7.02
CA VAL A 447 6.36 2.72 -6.04
C VAL A 447 5.42 3.66 -6.78
N THR A 448 4.19 3.80 -6.28
CA THR A 448 3.24 4.80 -6.79
C THR A 448 2.60 5.56 -5.64
N ALA A 449 2.24 6.81 -5.90
CA ALA A 449 1.30 7.52 -5.07
C ALA A 449 -0.12 7.09 -5.48
N ARG A 450 -0.93 6.62 -4.53
CA ARG A 450 -2.36 6.37 -4.72
C ARG A 450 -3.18 7.36 -3.90
N GLU A 451 -4.34 7.71 -4.44
CA GLU A 451 -5.33 8.57 -3.81
C GLU A 451 -6.63 7.76 -3.76
N ASP A 452 -6.85 7.07 -2.65
CA ASP A 452 -8.03 6.22 -2.47
C ASP A 452 -9.21 7.02 -1.88
N THR A 453 -8.90 8.12 -1.17
CA THR A 453 -9.81 9.16 -0.67
C THR A 453 -9.43 10.50 -1.31
N PRO A 454 -10.39 11.34 -1.75
CA PRO A 454 -10.07 12.64 -2.32
C PRO A 454 -9.19 13.49 -1.40
N ASP A 455 -8.14 14.09 -1.97
CA ASP A 455 -7.12 14.91 -1.30
C ASP A 455 -6.14 14.15 -0.35
N GLU A 456 -6.21 12.81 -0.24
CA GLU A 456 -5.31 12.03 0.61
C GLU A 456 -4.42 11.07 -0.20
N LYS A 457 -3.20 11.52 -0.49
CA LYS A 457 -2.21 10.72 -1.22
C LYS A 457 -1.35 9.89 -0.28
N ARG A 458 -1.20 8.59 -0.58
CA ARG A 458 -0.32 7.66 0.14
C ARG A 458 0.62 6.92 -0.80
N LEU A 459 1.78 6.51 -0.28
CA LEU A 459 2.76 5.71 -1.02
C LEU A 459 2.43 4.21 -0.92
N VAL A 460 2.40 3.53 -2.06
CA VAL A 460 2.21 2.09 -2.18
C VAL A 460 3.41 1.50 -2.94
N ALA A 461 4.07 0.50 -2.34
CA ALA A 461 5.18 -0.20 -2.96
C ALA A 461 4.74 -1.58 -3.46
N TYR A 462 4.98 -1.85 -4.73
CA TYR A 462 4.77 -3.14 -5.38
C TYR A 462 6.11 -3.83 -5.49
N VAL A 463 6.21 -5.02 -4.91
CA VAL A 463 7.50 -5.71 -4.71
C VAL A 463 7.42 -7.08 -5.36
N VAL A 464 8.38 -7.40 -6.22
CA VAL A 464 8.62 -8.75 -6.72
C VAL A 464 9.80 -9.33 -5.94
N THR A 465 9.66 -10.54 -5.43
CA THR A 465 10.69 -11.17 -4.61
C THR A 465 11.69 -11.89 -5.51
N ARG A 466 12.95 -11.96 -5.09
CA ARG A 466 13.88 -12.89 -5.74
C ARG A 466 13.39 -14.30 -5.40
N ALA A 467 12.97 -15.06 -6.40
CA ALA A 467 12.95 -16.51 -6.28
C ALA A 467 14.36 -16.90 -5.85
N SER A 468 14.49 -17.50 -4.65
CA SER A 468 15.76 -17.73 -3.95
C SER A 468 16.71 -18.63 -4.77
N SER A 469 17.33 -18.06 -5.79
CA SER A 469 18.43 -18.63 -6.53
C SER A 469 19.71 -18.15 -5.83
N ASN A 470 20.11 -18.89 -4.79
CA ASN A 470 21.48 -19.02 -4.23
C ASN A 470 21.65 -18.97 -2.70
N ASN A 471 20.58 -18.97 -1.87
CA ASN A 471 20.73 -19.29 -0.44
C ASN A 471 19.95 -20.57 -0.11
N GLY A 472 20.59 -21.73 -0.33
CA GLY A 472 20.01 -23.05 -0.08
C GLY A 472 19.50 -23.26 1.35
N ASP A 473 20.04 -22.53 2.33
CA ASP A 473 19.70 -22.74 3.75
C ASP A 473 18.33 -22.16 4.14
N SER A 474 17.87 -21.04 3.54
CA SER A 474 16.63 -20.38 3.97
C SER A 474 15.36 -21.04 3.43
N GLN A 475 15.37 -21.52 2.19
CA GLN A 475 14.17 -22.12 1.58
C GLN A 475 13.92 -23.53 2.08
N THR A 476 14.97 -24.34 2.25
CA THR A 476 14.86 -25.67 2.89
C THR A 476 14.34 -25.53 4.31
N SER A 477 14.85 -24.57 5.10
CA SER A 477 14.33 -24.32 6.45
C SER A 477 12.84 -23.96 6.51
N LEU A 478 12.32 -23.24 5.50
CA LEU A 478 10.90 -22.88 5.39
C LEU A 478 10.03 -24.07 4.96
N GLN A 479 10.53 -24.91 4.03
CA GLN A 479 9.85 -26.13 3.61
C GLN A 479 9.75 -27.14 4.78
N ASP A 480 10.84 -27.33 5.51
CA ASP A 480 10.91 -28.23 6.67
C ASP A 480 9.98 -27.75 7.79
N GLN A 481 10.00 -26.45 8.09
CA GLN A 481 9.09 -25.86 9.06
C GLN A 481 7.63 -26.06 8.62
N ARG A 482 7.33 -25.87 7.34
CA ARG A 482 5.97 -26.05 6.81
C ARG A 482 5.47 -27.49 6.95
N LEU A 483 6.33 -28.47 6.67
CA LEU A 483 6.00 -29.88 6.88
C LEU A 483 5.77 -30.16 8.38
N SER A 484 6.58 -29.57 9.26
CA SER A 484 6.40 -29.68 10.71
C SER A 484 5.07 -29.08 11.19
N ASP A 485 4.63 -27.95 10.63
CA ASP A 485 3.35 -27.31 10.97
C ASP A 485 2.17 -28.23 10.61
N TRP A 486 2.20 -28.84 9.41
CA TRP A 486 1.20 -29.82 8.99
C TRP A 486 1.18 -31.05 9.92
N MET A 487 2.35 -31.57 10.31
CA MET A 487 2.44 -32.68 11.25
C MET A 487 1.81 -32.36 12.61
N ALA A 488 1.97 -31.14 13.11
CA ALA A 488 1.34 -30.72 14.35
C ALA A 488 -0.19 -30.75 14.25
N ILE A 489 -0.73 -30.22 13.14
CA ILE A 489 -2.18 -30.22 12.86
C ILE A 489 -2.72 -31.66 12.76
N TRP A 490 -2.02 -32.55 12.07
CA TRP A 490 -2.43 -33.96 11.96
C TRP A 490 -2.39 -34.67 13.31
N ASN A 491 -1.33 -34.49 14.09
CA ASN A 491 -1.22 -35.10 15.42
C ASN A 491 -2.34 -34.65 16.37
N GLU A 492 -2.74 -33.38 16.30
CA GLU A 492 -3.89 -32.87 17.06
C GLU A 492 -5.20 -33.50 16.56
N THR A 493 -5.41 -33.50 15.24
CA THR A 493 -6.61 -34.05 14.59
C THR A 493 -6.81 -35.54 14.94
N TYR A 494 -5.76 -36.35 14.79
CA TYR A 494 -5.79 -37.79 15.11
C TYR A 494 -5.79 -38.09 16.61
N SER A 495 -5.63 -37.08 17.47
CA SER A 495 -5.79 -37.25 18.92
C SER A 495 -7.25 -37.21 19.37
N GLN A 496 -8.16 -36.76 18.51
CA GLN A 496 -9.59 -36.72 18.81
C GLN A 496 -10.20 -38.14 18.75
N PRO A 497 -11.12 -38.50 19.66
CA PRO A 497 -11.77 -39.81 19.63
C PRO A 497 -12.65 -39.97 18.38
N ALA A 498 -12.52 -41.12 17.70
CA ALA A 498 -13.38 -41.49 16.57
C ALA A 498 -14.86 -41.46 17.00
N GLN A 499 -15.67 -40.64 16.33
CA GLN A 499 -17.10 -40.50 16.63
C GLN A 499 -18.01 -41.46 15.84
N GLN A 500 -17.45 -42.21 14.88
CA GLN A 500 -18.22 -43.03 13.93
C GLN A 500 -18.34 -44.49 14.36
N GLU A 501 -19.44 -45.14 13.96
CA GLU A 501 -19.74 -46.55 14.28
C GLU A 501 -18.82 -47.54 13.55
N ASP A 502 -18.37 -47.22 12.33
CA ASP A 502 -17.33 -47.97 11.61
C ASP A 502 -15.95 -47.33 11.85
N PRO A 503 -15.10 -47.88 12.73
CA PRO A 503 -13.77 -47.34 12.99
C PRO A 503 -12.80 -47.48 11.79
N SER A 504 -13.15 -48.23 10.72
CA SER A 504 -12.37 -48.30 9.48
C SER A 504 -12.71 -47.20 8.46
N PHE A 505 -13.73 -46.41 8.76
CA PHE A 505 -14.10 -45.22 8.02
C PHE A 505 -14.00 -44.04 9.00
N ASN A 506 -12.88 -43.33 8.97
CA ASN A 506 -12.63 -42.20 9.86
C ASN A 506 -12.33 -40.95 9.04
N ILE A 507 -13.35 -40.08 8.94
CA ILE A 507 -13.33 -38.81 8.21
C ILE A 507 -13.23 -37.59 9.15
N ILE A 508 -12.71 -37.75 10.37
CA ILE A 508 -12.45 -36.61 11.27
C ILE A 508 -11.51 -35.60 10.58
N GLY A 509 -11.88 -34.32 10.66
CA GLY A 509 -11.13 -33.21 10.04
C GLY A 509 -11.59 -32.86 8.61
N TRP A 510 -12.48 -33.65 8.01
CA TRP A 510 -13.06 -33.35 6.70
C TRP A 510 -14.30 -32.45 6.83
N ASN A 511 -14.09 -31.14 6.69
CA ASN A 511 -15.14 -30.13 6.76
C ASN A 511 -15.32 -29.42 5.41
N SER A 512 -16.55 -29.05 5.09
CA SER A 512 -16.88 -28.30 3.89
C SER A 512 -16.37 -26.86 4.00
N SER A 513 -15.61 -26.38 3.01
CA SER A 513 -15.17 -24.98 2.97
C SER A 513 -16.35 -24.01 2.84
N TYR A 514 -17.51 -24.45 2.35
CA TYR A 514 -18.69 -23.59 2.22
C TYR A 514 -19.38 -23.31 3.56
N THR A 515 -19.47 -24.32 4.43
CA THR A 515 -20.28 -24.26 5.66
C THR A 515 -19.47 -24.33 6.95
N GLY A 516 -18.23 -24.79 6.89
CA GLY A 516 -17.38 -25.09 8.06
C GLY A 516 -17.82 -26.33 8.85
N LEU A 517 -18.85 -27.05 8.38
CA LEU A 517 -19.37 -28.26 9.03
C LEU A 517 -18.74 -29.52 8.44
N PRO A 518 -18.67 -30.63 9.20
CA PRO A 518 -18.24 -31.93 8.68
C PRO A 518 -19.07 -32.39 7.48
N TYR A 519 -18.44 -33.11 6.54
CA TYR A 519 -19.17 -33.79 5.46
C TYR A 519 -20.10 -34.89 5.99
N SER A 520 -21.14 -35.20 5.22
CA SER A 520 -21.96 -36.37 5.51
C SER A 520 -21.17 -37.66 5.25
N VAL A 521 -21.53 -38.73 5.96
CA VAL A 521 -20.86 -40.04 5.80
C VAL A 521 -21.09 -40.56 4.39
N GLU A 522 -22.31 -40.42 3.87
CA GLU A 522 -22.71 -40.91 2.55
C GLU A 522 -21.94 -40.22 1.42
N GLU A 523 -21.75 -38.90 1.50
CA GLU A 523 -20.96 -38.14 0.51
C GLU A 523 -19.50 -38.59 0.49
N MET A 524 -18.92 -38.84 1.67
CA MET A 524 -17.54 -39.30 1.78
C MET A 524 -17.39 -40.77 1.36
N GLU A 525 -18.37 -41.62 1.65
CA GLU A 525 -18.38 -43.02 1.22
C GLU A 525 -18.36 -43.10 -0.31
N GLU A 526 -19.21 -42.33 -0.99
CA GLU A 526 -19.22 -42.22 -2.46
C GLU A 526 -17.83 -41.81 -3.00
N TRP A 527 -17.21 -40.80 -2.40
CA TRP A 527 -15.87 -40.34 -2.79
C TRP A 527 -14.79 -41.40 -2.59
N VAL A 528 -14.80 -42.11 -1.46
CA VAL A 528 -13.86 -43.19 -1.17
C VAL A 528 -14.08 -44.36 -2.13
N ASP A 529 -15.32 -44.80 -2.32
CA ASP A 529 -15.66 -45.97 -3.11
C ASP A 529 -15.25 -45.80 -4.58
N HIS A 530 -15.42 -44.61 -5.14
CA HIS A 530 -14.95 -44.32 -6.49
C HIS A 530 -13.41 -44.34 -6.60
N SER A 531 -12.72 -43.81 -5.59
CA SER A 531 -11.25 -43.84 -5.54
C SER A 531 -10.74 -45.29 -5.44
N VAL A 532 -11.37 -46.10 -4.58
CA VAL A 532 -11.09 -47.54 -4.43
C VAL A 532 -11.40 -48.32 -5.69
N GLN A 533 -12.51 -48.02 -6.37
CA GLN A 533 -12.87 -48.66 -7.64
C GLN A 533 -11.81 -48.39 -8.72
N ARG A 534 -11.34 -47.14 -8.82
CA ARG A 534 -10.29 -46.76 -9.77
C ARG A 534 -8.95 -47.44 -9.44
N LEU A 535 -8.59 -47.51 -8.16
CA LEU A 535 -7.40 -48.22 -7.69
C LEU A 535 -7.49 -49.73 -7.96
N THR A 536 -8.62 -50.36 -7.66
CA THR A 536 -8.83 -51.80 -7.85
C THR A 536 -8.77 -52.20 -9.33
N ALA A 537 -9.19 -51.31 -10.23
CA ALA A 537 -9.05 -51.49 -11.68
C ALA A 537 -7.58 -51.54 -12.16
N LEU A 538 -6.61 -51.11 -11.33
CA LEU A 538 -5.18 -51.26 -11.60
C LEU A 538 -4.66 -52.66 -11.24
N HIS A 539 -5.49 -53.50 -10.62
CA HIS A 539 -5.14 -54.82 -10.09
C HIS A 539 -3.92 -54.79 -9.14
N PRO A 540 -3.98 -53.97 -8.07
CA PRO A 540 -2.85 -53.76 -7.17
C PRO A 540 -2.51 -55.04 -6.40
N LYS A 541 -1.23 -55.44 -6.41
CA LYS A 541 -0.72 -56.62 -5.70
C LYS A 541 0.31 -56.25 -4.65
N ARG A 542 1.30 -55.44 -5.00
CA ARG A 542 2.39 -54.94 -4.14
C ARG A 542 2.32 -53.43 -4.13
N VAL A 543 1.76 -52.91 -3.04
CA VAL A 543 1.35 -51.51 -2.92
C VAL A 543 2.25 -50.75 -1.95
N LEU A 544 2.56 -49.51 -2.29
CA LEU A 544 3.01 -48.48 -1.34
C LEU A 544 1.96 -47.37 -1.29
N GLU A 545 1.37 -47.12 -0.14
CA GLU A 545 0.52 -45.95 0.12
C GLU A 545 1.29 -44.91 0.92
N ILE A 546 1.51 -43.75 0.30
CA ILE A 546 2.18 -42.61 0.91
C ILE A 546 1.15 -41.71 1.58
N GLY A 547 1.24 -41.55 2.90
CA GLY A 547 0.29 -40.83 3.74
C GLY A 547 -1.01 -41.61 3.93
N CYS A 548 -0.93 -42.81 4.51
CA CYS A 548 -2.11 -43.67 4.69
C CYS A 548 -3.12 -43.15 5.74
N GLY A 549 -2.75 -42.16 6.56
CA GLY A 549 -3.64 -41.47 7.49
C GLY A 549 -4.38 -42.42 8.44
N SER A 550 -5.71 -42.35 8.46
CA SER A 550 -6.56 -43.25 9.26
C SER A 550 -6.83 -44.61 8.62
N GLY A 551 -6.31 -44.87 7.42
CA GLY A 551 -6.46 -46.15 6.71
C GLY A 551 -7.70 -46.25 5.81
N LEU A 552 -8.29 -45.12 5.40
CA LEU A 552 -9.49 -45.05 4.55
C LEU A 552 -9.39 -45.94 3.30
N LEU A 553 -8.28 -45.87 2.56
CA LEU A 553 -8.01 -46.73 1.41
C LEU A 553 -7.40 -48.08 1.83
N LEU A 554 -6.49 -48.08 2.82
CA LEU A 554 -5.81 -49.27 3.30
C LEU A 554 -6.77 -50.43 3.58
N PHE A 555 -7.82 -50.21 4.38
CA PHE A 555 -8.75 -51.29 4.74
C PHE A 555 -9.59 -51.82 3.57
N ARG A 556 -9.68 -51.08 2.46
CA ARG A 556 -10.46 -51.42 1.26
C ARG A 556 -9.60 -52.01 0.15
N VAL A 557 -8.32 -51.62 0.06
CA VAL A 557 -7.40 -52.08 -1.00
C VAL A 557 -6.50 -53.21 -0.51
N ALA A 558 -6.03 -53.21 0.74
CA ALA A 558 -5.13 -54.25 1.25
C ALA A 558 -5.67 -55.69 1.21
N PRO A 559 -6.99 -55.98 1.38
CA PRO A 559 -7.50 -57.35 1.37
C PRO A 559 -7.22 -58.15 0.07
N GLN A 560 -7.05 -57.46 -1.05
CA GLN A 560 -6.78 -58.06 -2.37
C GLN A 560 -5.29 -58.02 -2.76
N CYS A 561 -4.44 -57.44 -1.92
CA CYS A 561 -3.02 -57.30 -2.17
C CYS A 561 -2.20 -58.45 -1.56
N GLU A 562 -1.14 -58.83 -2.26
CA GLU A 562 -0.11 -59.77 -1.76
C GLU A 562 0.78 -59.09 -0.70
N TYR A 563 0.99 -57.78 -0.84
CA TYR A 563 1.79 -56.96 0.06
C TYR A 563 1.30 -55.51 0.04
N TYR A 564 1.14 -54.89 1.22
CA TYR A 564 0.68 -53.51 1.34
C TYR A 564 1.54 -52.75 2.35
N PHE A 565 2.27 -51.74 1.87
CA PHE A 565 3.12 -50.89 2.71
C PHE A 565 2.49 -49.52 2.87
N GLY A 566 2.19 -49.09 4.09
CA GLY A 566 1.69 -47.74 4.39
C GLY A 566 2.75 -46.90 5.09
N THR A 567 3.05 -45.72 4.56
CA THR A 567 3.88 -44.73 5.25
C THR A 567 3.02 -43.58 5.77
N GLU A 568 3.25 -43.13 6.99
CA GLU A 568 2.51 -42.02 7.60
C GLU A 568 3.43 -41.22 8.55
N PRO A 569 3.61 -39.91 8.36
CA PRO A 569 4.46 -39.10 9.25
C PRO A 569 3.88 -38.94 10.67
N SER A 570 2.56 -38.97 10.84
CA SER A 570 1.90 -38.86 12.15
C SER A 570 2.02 -40.15 12.98
N GLU A 571 2.76 -40.07 14.09
CA GLU A 571 2.83 -41.17 15.07
C GLU A 571 1.45 -41.53 15.62
N ARG A 572 0.56 -40.54 15.80
CA ARG A 572 -0.80 -40.76 16.32
C ARG A 572 -1.66 -41.58 15.37
N ALA A 573 -1.60 -41.29 14.07
CA ALA A 573 -2.29 -42.07 13.04
C ALA A 573 -1.77 -43.51 12.97
N LEU A 574 -0.45 -43.71 13.05
CA LEU A 574 0.15 -45.04 13.07
C LEU A 574 -0.27 -45.87 14.27
N VAL A 575 -0.23 -45.30 15.48
CA VAL A 575 -0.68 -46.00 16.70
C VAL A 575 -2.15 -46.40 16.59
N PHE A 576 -2.99 -45.56 15.96
CA PHE A 576 -4.38 -45.89 15.67
C PHE A 576 -4.49 -47.09 14.71
N LEU A 577 -3.78 -47.06 13.58
CA LEU A 577 -3.77 -48.12 12.58
C LEU A 577 -3.23 -49.45 13.14
N GLU A 578 -2.13 -49.44 13.88
CA GLU A 578 -1.53 -50.64 14.49
C GLU A 578 -2.47 -51.30 15.50
N ARG A 579 -3.18 -50.51 16.31
CA ARG A 579 -4.20 -51.04 17.22
C ARG A 579 -5.34 -51.70 16.46
N ARG A 580 -5.73 -51.15 15.32
CA ARG A 580 -6.80 -51.69 14.49
C ARG A 580 -6.38 -52.94 13.72
N LEU A 581 -5.18 -52.97 13.15
CA LEU A 581 -4.65 -54.14 12.44
C LEU A 581 -4.53 -55.37 13.36
N LYS A 582 -4.30 -55.17 14.67
CA LYS A 582 -4.35 -56.26 15.66
C LYS A 582 -5.71 -56.95 15.76
N THR A 583 -6.80 -56.28 15.38
CA THR A 583 -8.15 -56.86 15.35
C THR A 583 -8.52 -57.47 14.00
N GLU A 584 -7.67 -57.36 12.98
CA GLU A 584 -7.92 -57.80 11.59
C GLU A 584 -6.82 -58.78 11.12
N PRO A 585 -6.78 -60.02 11.63
CA PRO A 585 -5.70 -60.98 11.35
C PRO A 585 -5.55 -61.33 9.86
N GLN A 586 -6.62 -61.15 9.07
CA GLN A 586 -6.61 -61.32 7.61
C GLN A 586 -5.80 -60.27 6.85
N LEU A 587 -5.32 -59.21 7.52
CA LEU A 587 -4.47 -58.15 6.96
C LEU A 587 -3.01 -58.24 7.42
N SER A 588 -2.53 -59.45 7.76
CA SER A 588 -1.15 -59.68 8.23
C SER A 588 -0.04 -59.27 7.23
N GLN A 589 -0.38 -59.08 5.96
CA GLN A 589 0.50 -58.59 4.89
C GLN A 589 0.72 -57.06 4.90
N VAL A 590 0.01 -56.33 5.77
CA VAL A 590 0.14 -54.87 5.89
C VAL A 590 1.35 -54.53 6.76
N VAL A 591 2.22 -53.68 6.23
CA VAL A 591 3.39 -53.13 6.96
C VAL A 591 3.23 -51.62 7.06
N LEU A 592 3.40 -51.07 8.25
CA LEU A 592 3.31 -49.64 8.52
C LEU A 592 4.66 -49.09 8.96
N SER A 593 4.98 -47.86 8.55
CA SER A 593 6.21 -47.18 8.94
C SER A 593 6.01 -45.68 9.09
N GLN A 594 6.66 -45.08 10.08
CA GLN A 594 6.71 -43.62 10.23
C GLN A 594 7.76 -43.03 9.30
N ARG A 595 7.32 -42.36 8.23
CA ARG A 595 8.19 -41.78 7.20
C ARG A 595 7.56 -40.57 6.54
N MET A 596 8.42 -39.69 6.05
CA MET A 596 8.00 -38.59 5.16
C MET A 596 7.75 -39.11 3.74
N ALA A 597 7.01 -38.33 2.95
CA ALA A 597 6.63 -38.73 1.59
C ALA A 597 7.80 -38.86 0.61
N ASP A 598 8.94 -38.22 0.88
CA ASP A 598 10.15 -38.26 0.06
C ASP A 598 11.20 -39.27 0.56
N ASP A 599 10.90 -39.99 1.66
CA ASP A 599 11.76 -41.03 2.22
C ASP A 599 11.44 -42.40 1.62
N PHE A 600 12.28 -42.81 0.68
CA PHE A 600 12.24 -44.12 0.02
C PHE A 600 13.40 -45.03 0.44
N GLU A 601 14.06 -44.77 1.56
CA GLU A 601 15.23 -45.54 1.99
C GLU A 601 14.87 -47.01 2.30
N GLY A 602 15.62 -47.97 1.75
CA GLY A 602 15.37 -49.40 1.98
C GLY A 602 14.28 -50.03 1.10
N PHE A 603 13.67 -49.29 0.16
CA PHE A 603 12.86 -49.89 -0.90
C PHE A 603 13.73 -50.28 -2.11
N GLU A 604 13.56 -51.52 -2.57
CA GLU A 604 14.21 -52.00 -3.79
C GLU A 604 13.57 -51.38 -5.05
N PRO A 605 14.35 -50.92 -6.04
CA PRO A 605 13.83 -50.44 -7.31
C PRO A 605 12.96 -51.48 -8.02
N GLU A 606 11.93 -51.02 -8.72
CA GLU A 606 10.99 -51.89 -9.48
C GLU A 606 10.33 -53.02 -8.66
N SER A 607 10.25 -52.86 -7.34
CA SER A 607 9.68 -53.87 -6.44
C SER A 607 8.17 -53.75 -6.24
N LEU A 608 7.56 -52.66 -6.69
CA LEU A 608 6.13 -52.36 -6.52
C LEU A 608 5.40 -52.36 -7.86
N ASP A 609 4.12 -52.71 -7.87
CA ASP A 609 3.24 -52.49 -9.03
C ASP A 609 2.37 -51.25 -8.90
N THR A 610 2.03 -50.84 -7.68
CA THR A 610 1.15 -49.68 -7.46
C THR A 610 1.72 -48.78 -6.36
N VAL A 611 1.85 -47.49 -6.64
CA VAL A 611 2.14 -46.46 -5.62
C VAL A 611 0.94 -45.53 -5.52
N ILE A 612 0.48 -45.24 -4.30
CA ILE A 612 -0.73 -44.44 -4.03
C ILE A 612 -0.32 -43.17 -3.28
N ILE A 613 -0.73 -42.02 -3.80
CA ILE A 613 -0.60 -40.69 -3.18
C ILE A 613 -1.98 -40.04 -3.24
N ASN A 614 -2.89 -40.38 -2.32
CA ASN A 614 -4.28 -39.92 -2.36
C ASN A 614 -4.55 -38.88 -1.28
N SER A 615 -4.98 -37.67 -1.67
CA SER A 615 -5.25 -36.55 -0.76
C SER A 615 -4.05 -36.12 0.09
N VAL A 616 -2.82 -36.30 -0.42
CA VAL A 616 -1.58 -35.95 0.29
C VAL A 616 -0.82 -34.82 -0.40
N ALA A 617 -0.83 -34.76 -1.74
CA ALA A 617 -0.04 -33.81 -2.51
C ALA A 617 -0.32 -32.33 -2.15
N GLN A 618 -1.54 -32.02 -1.72
CA GLN A 618 -1.95 -30.68 -1.29
C GLN A 618 -1.19 -30.15 -0.07
N TYR A 619 -0.53 -31.02 0.70
CA TYR A 619 0.23 -30.63 1.89
C TYR A 619 1.73 -30.47 1.62
N PHE A 620 2.17 -30.71 0.38
CA PHE A 620 3.56 -30.53 0.01
C PHE A 620 3.90 -29.04 -0.07
N PRO A 621 5.11 -28.64 0.38
CA PRO A 621 5.46 -27.23 0.52
C PRO A 621 5.76 -26.56 -0.83
N SER A 622 5.95 -27.34 -1.88
CA SER A 622 6.22 -26.83 -3.23
C SER A 622 5.98 -27.92 -4.27
N LEU A 623 5.88 -27.50 -5.54
CA LEU A 623 5.93 -28.42 -6.65
C LEU A 623 7.29 -29.15 -6.73
N ASP A 624 8.38 -28.47 -6.32
CA ASP A 624 9.73 -29.05 -6.21
C ASP A 624 9.76 -30.32 -5.36
N TYR A 625 9.10 -30.27 -4.21
CA TYR A 625 8.95 -31.41 -3.33
C TYR A 625 8.12 -32.53 -3.98
N LEU A 626 7.02 -32.21 -4.69
CA LEU A 626 6.22 -33.20 -5.39
C LEU A 626 7.01 -33.95 -6.46
N VAL A 627 7.81 -33.26 -7.26
CA VAL A 627 8.64 -33.92 -8.29
C VAL A 627 9.63 -34.89 -7.66
N LYS A 628 10.28 -34.50 -6.55
CA LYS A 628 11.16 -35.40 -5.78
C LYS A 628 10.43 -36.68 -5.32
N VAL A 629 9.20 -36.54 -4.81
CA VAL A 629 8.35 -37.68 -4.42
C VAL A 629 8.01 -38.56 -5.62
N LEU A 630 7.62 -37.96 -6.75
CA LEU A 630 7.27 -38.69 -7.99
C LEU A 630 8.48 -39.39 -8.60
N GLU A 631 9.68 -38.80 -8.56
CA GLU A 631 10.93 -39.45 -8.98
C GLU A 631 11.19 -40.73 -8.20
N GLY A 632 11.02 -40.70 -6.88
CA GLY A 632 11.11 -41.87 -6.02
C GLY A 632 10.05 -42.91 -6.35
N ALA A 633 8.79 -42.51 -6.51
CA ALA A 633 7.70 -43.40 -6.89
C ALA A 633 7.95 -44.09 -8.24
N VAL A 634 8.34 -43.33 -9.28
CA VAL A 634 8.69 -43.85 -10.61
C VAL A 634 9.85 -44.85 -10.55
N ARG A 635 10.83 -44.62 -9.68
CA ARG A 635 11.96 -45.55 -9.47
C ARG A 635 11.49 -46.90 -8.90
N LEU A 636 10.58 -46.88 -7.94
CA LEU A 636 10.11 -48.08 -7.24
C LEU A 636 9.08 -48.90 -8.01
N THR A 637 8.34 -48.27 -8.93
CA THR A 637 7.33 -48.95 -9.74
C THR A 637 7.96 -49.73 -10.90
N LYS A 638 7.56 -50.99 -11.03
CA LYS A 638 8.00 -51.87 -12.13
C LYS A 638 7.35 -51.51 -13.47
N PRO A 639 7.95 -51.87 -14.62
CA PRO A 639 7.29 -51.78 -15.91
C PRO A 639 5.93 -52.51 -15.92
N GLY A 640 4.89 -51.85 -16.42
CA GLY A 640 3.50 -52.29 -16.37
C GLY A 640 2.75 -51.89 -15.09
N GLY A 641 3.44 -51.32 -14.10
CA GLY A 641 2.83 -50.76 -12.89
C GLY A 641 2.25 -49.36 -13.09
N ALA A 642 1.68 -48.81 -12.01
CA ALA A 642 1.02 -47.51 -12.00
C ALA A 642 1.31 -46.70 -10.73
N ILE A 643 1.28 -45.38 -10.86
CA ILE A 643 1.30 -44.42 -9.75
C ILE A 643 -0.03 -43.68 -9.78
N PHE A 644 -0.81 -43.81 -8.72
CA PHE A 644 -2.09 -43.13 -8.55
C PHE A 644 -1.90 -41.92 -7.65
N ILE A 645 -2.16 -40.72 -8.19
CA ILE A 645 -2.21 -39.48 -7.42
C ILE A 645 -3.67 -39.03 -7.38
N GLY A 646 -4.31 -39.22 -6.24
CA GLY A 646 -5.73 -38.93 -6.07
C GLY A 646 -5.99 -37.62 -5.35
N ASP A 647 -7.16 -37.05 -5.63
CA ASP A 647 -7.71 -35.88 -4.94
C ASP A 647 -6.87 -34.60 -5.08
N VAL A 648 -6.32 -34.40 -6.28
CA VAL A 648 -5.48 -33.24 -6.60
C VAL A 648 -6.32 -31.99 -6.81
N ARG A 649 -5.97 -30.89 -6.14
CA ARG A 649 -6.64 -29.58 -6.30
C ARG A 649 -6.29 -28.95 -7.65
N ASN A 650 -7.29 -28.46 -8.38
CA ASN A 650 -7.12 -27.85 -9.70
C ASN A 650 -6.74 -26.37 -9.63
N LEU A 651 -5.50 -26.04 -10.02
CA LEU A 651 -5.00 -24.66 -10.03
C LEU A 651 -5.83 -23.72 -10.91
N ALA A 652 -6.28 -24.19 -12.08
CA ALA A 652 -7.05 -23.38 -13.04
C ALA A 652 -8.41 -22.94 -12.48
N LEU A 653 -8.92 -23.66 -11.47
CA LEU A 653 -10.20 -23.38 -10.81
C LEU A 653 -10.03 -22.77 -9.42
N LEU A 654 -8.81 -22.47 -8.98
CA LEU A 654 -8.54 -21.97 -7.63
C LEU A 654 -9.29 -20.66 -7.34
N THR A 655 -9.32 -19.74 -8.31
CA THR A 655 -10.09 -18.50 -8.18
C THR A 655 -11.59 -18.76 -8.07
N ALA A 656 -12.13 -19.67 -8.90
CA ALA A 656 -13.55 -20.02 -8.86
C ALA A 656 -13.95 -20.64 -7.52
N PHE A 657 -13.10 -21.51 -6.97
CA PHE A 657 -13.29 -22.11 -5.66
C PHE A 657 -13.30 -21.08 -4.53
N HIS A 658 -12.28 -20.23 -4.43
CA HIS A 658 -12.23 -19.23 -3.35
C HIS A 658 -13.34 -18.19 -3.48
N THR A 659 -13.67 -17.76 -4.70
CA THR A 659 -14.82 -16.89 -4.93
C THR A 659 -16.13 -17.56 -4.51
N SER A 660 -16.37 -18.82 -4.86
CA SER A 660 -17.62 -19.50 -4.51
C SER A 660 -17.76 -19.71 -2.99
N VAL A 661 -16.66 -19.99 -2.28
CA VAL A 661 -16.63 -20.03 -0.81
C VAL A 661 -17.03 -18.68 -0.23
N GLN A 662 -16.42 -17.59 -0.67
CA GLN A 662 -16.76 -16.25 -0.18
C GLN A 662 -18.18 -15.84 -0.55
N VAL A 663 -18.66 -16.21 -1.74
CA VAL A 663 -20.05 -15.99 -2.16
C VAL A 663 -21.03 -16.75 -1.28
N ASN A 664 -20.66 -17.88 -0.69
CA ASN A 664 -21.53 -18.61 0.27
C ASN A 664 -21.44 -18.06 1.69
N GLN A 665 -20.25 -17.66 2.15
CA GLN A 665 -20.03 -17.25 3.55
C GLN A 665 -20.36 -15.77 3.81
N ALA A 666 -20.20 -14.88 2.82
CA ALA A 666 -20.34 -13.43 3.03
C ALA A 666 -21.79 -13.00 3.33
N PRO A 667 -22.01 -11.92 4.11
CA PRO A 667 -23.34 -11.36 4.31
C PRO A 667 -23.86 -10.74 3.00
N ASN A 668 -25.19 -10.76 2.79
CA ASN A 668 -25.82 -10.19 1.58
C ASN A 668 -25.48 -8.71 1.36
N SER A 669 -25.21 -7.96 2.44
CA SER A 669 -24.91 -6.53 2.40
C SER A 669 -23.47 -6.20 1.99
N LEU A 670 -22.58 -7.19 1.89
CA LEU A 670 -21.20 -6.96 1.50
C LEU A 670 -21.14 -6.49 0.04
N SER A 671 -20.30 -5.51 -0.27
CA SER A 671 -20.13 -5.03 -1.64
C SER A 671 -19.45 -6.08 -2.52
N ALA A 672 -19.70 -6.04 -3.83
CA ALA A 672 -19.02 -6.92 -4.77
C ALA A 672 -17.50 -6.70 -4.79
N ILE A 673 -17.05 -5.46 -4.58
CA ILE A 673 -15.63 -5.11 -4.51
C ILE A 673 -14.99 -5.80 -3.29
N ASP A 674 -15.60 -5.66 -2.11
CA ASP A 674 -15.08 -6.29 -0.88
C ASP A 674 -15.10 -7.83 -0.97
N LEU A 675 -16.08 -8.41 -1.67
CA LEU A 675 -16.12 -9.84 -1.94
C LEU A 675 -14.93 -10.29 -2.80
N ILE A 676 -14.62 -9.56 -3.88
CA ILE A 676 -13.48 -9.84 -4.76
C ILE A 676 -12.18 -9.80 -3.95
N GLU A 677 -12.01 -8.78 -3.11
CA GLU A 677 -10.80 -8.66 -2.28
C GLU A 677 -10.73 -9.75 -1.20
N ARG A 678 -11.85 -10.16 -0.59
CA ARG A 678 -11.86 -11.34 0.30
C ARG A 678 -11.43 -12.61 -0.43
N ALA A 679 -11.92 -12.84 -1.65
CA ALA A 679 -11.54 -14.00 -2.44
C ALA A 679 -10.05 -13.97 -2.81
N ARG A 680 -9.51 -12.81 -3.21
CA ARG A 680 -8.07 -12.64 -3.48
C ARG A 680 -7.20 -12.91 -2.25
N ARG A 681 -7.56 -12.36 -1.09
CA ARG A 681 -6.87 -12.64 0.18
C ARG A 681 -6.85 -14.12 0.51
N SER A 682 -8.01 -14.78 0.36
CA SER A 682 -8.15 -16.22 0.57
C SER A 682 -7.24 -17.05 -0.36
N ILE A 683 -7.05 -16.63 -1.61
CA ILE A 683 -6.11 -17.26 -2.55
C ILE A 683 -4.64 -17.05 -2.12
N LEU A 684 -4.28 -15.83 -1.70
CA LEU A 684 -2.91 -15.52 -1.26
C LEU A 684 -2.51 -16.22 0.04
N GLN A 685 -3.51 -16.51 0.89
CA GLN A 685 -3.37 -17.28 2.12
C GLN A 685 -3.55 -18.79 1.88
N ASP A 686 -3.79 -19.23 0.64
CA ASP A 686 -3.97 -20.64 0.35
C ASP A 686 -2.65 -21.39 0.54
N GLU A 687 -2.68 -22.17 1.59
CA GLU A 687 -1.54 -22.79 2.23
C GLU A 687 -1.35 -24.24 1.76
N GLN A 688 -2.19 -24.67 0.81
CA GLN A 688 -2.19 -25.99 0.20
C GLN A 688 -1.77 -25.92 -1.28
N LEU A 689 -1.06 -26.93 -1.75
CA LEU A 689 -0.62 -27.06 -3.14
C LEU A 689 -1.81 -27.37 -4.07
N ALA A 690 -1.99 -26.54 -5.08
CA ALA A 690 -2.90 -26.72 -6.20
C ALA A 690 -2.10 -26.84 -7.50
N ILE A 691 -2.49 -27.78 -8.35
CA ILE A 691 -1.68 -28.22 -9.49
C ILE A 691 -2.53 -28.13 -10.76
N ASP A 692 -1.97 -27.50 -11.80
CA ASP A 692 -2.56 -27.49 -13.13
C ASP A 692 -2.47 -28.89 -13.76
N PRO A 693 -3.57 -29.46 -14.29
CA PRO A 693 -3.56 -30.78 -14.92
C PRO A 693 -2.48 -30.99 -15.98
N SER A 694 -2.09 -29.94 -16.71
CA SER A 694 -1.06 -30.00 -17.75
C SER A 694 0.34 -30.29 -17.21
N PHE A 695 0.59 -30.10 -15.90
CA PHE A 695 1.81 -30.52 -15.21
C PHE A 695 2.11 -32.00 -15.45
N PHE A 696 1.11 -32.86 -15.22
CA PHE A 696 1.29 -34.31 -15.29
C PHE A 696 1.58 -34.78 -16.70
N HIS A 697 1.10 -34.06 -17.71
CA HIS A 697 1.38 -34.35 -19.11
C HIS A 697 2.75 -33.83 -19.59
N ALA A 698 3.35 -32.88 -18.86
CA ALA A 698 4.73 -32.45 -19.09
C ALA A 698 5.76 -33.40 -18.42
N LEU A 699 5.34 -34.16 -17.39
CA LEU A 699 6.22 -35.08 -16.66
C LEU A 699 6.93 -36.13 -17.52
N PRO A 700 6.31 -36.79 -18.53
CA PRO A 700 7.01 -37.81 -19.32
C PRO A 700 8.27 -37.31 -20.04
N ALA A 701 8.32 -36.03 -20.40
CA ALA A 701 9.51 -35.41 -21.00
C ALA A 701 10.68 -35.28 -20.01
N HIS A 702 10.39 -35.28 -18.72
CA HIS A 702 11.36 -35.12 -17.62
C HIS A 702 11.67 -36.46 -16.94
N LEU A 703 10.64 -37.30 -16.75
CA LEU A 703 10.69 -38.61 -16.10
C LEU A 703 10.43 -39.71 -17.15
N GLY A 704 11.46 -40.05 -17.93
CA GLY A 704 11.37 -40.86 -19.15
C GLY A 704 10.88 -42.32 -19.02
N ARG A 705 10.42 -42.76 -17.83
CA ARG A 705 9.80 -44.08 -17.60
C ARG A 705 8.27 -44.04 -17.60
N ILE A 706 7.67 -42.86 -17.66
CA ILE A 706 6.22 -42.69 -17.74
C ILE A 706 5.76 -42.91 -19.18
N SER A 707 4.99 -43.96 -19.43
CA SER A 707 4.50 -44.31 -20.76
C SER A 707 3.16 -43.67 -21.09
N HIS A 708 2.33 -43.40 -20.09
CA HIS A 708 0.98 -42.84 -20.28
C HIS A 708 0.51 -42.10 -19.03
N VAL A 709 -0.30 -41.06 -19.23
CA VAL A 709 -0.83 -40.18 -18.19
C VAL A 709 -2.34 -40.09 -18.36
N GLU A 710 -3.08 -40.50 -17.33
CA GLU A 710 -4.54 -40.45 -17.27
C GLU A 710 -4.97 -39.41 -16.24
N VAL A 711 -5.43 -38.23 -16.69
CA VAL A 711 -6.08 -37.23 -15.84
C VAL A 711 -7.58 -37.41 -15.97
N GLN A 712 -8.30 -37.57 -14.85
CA GLN A 712 -9.77 -37.65 -14.91
C GLN A 712 -10.43 -36.85 -13.79
N LEU A 713 -11.60 -36.27 -14.09
CA LEU A 713 -12.47 -35.62 -13.12
C LEU A 713 -12.91 -36.60 -12.03
N LYS A 714 -13.20 -36.08 -10.83
CA LYS A 714 -13.77 -36.87 -9.75
C LYS A 714 -15.17 -37.37 -10.11
N ARG A 715 -15.44 -38.63 -9.74
CA ARG A 715 -16.77 -39.23 -9.79
C ARG A 715 -17.57 -38.89 -8.54
N GLY A 716 -18.89 -39.03 -8.63
CA GLY A 716 -19.82 -38.82 -7.52
C GLY A 716 -20.96 -37.86 -7.89
N SER A 717 -22.08 -38.02 -7.20
CA SER A 717 -23.29 -37.21 -7.34
C SER A 717 -23.31 -36.03 -6.37
N ALA A 718 -22.53 -36.08 -5.29
CA ALA A 718 -22.39 -35.01 -4.32
C ALA A 718 -21.88 -33.70 -4.95
N GLN A 719 -22.61 -32.59 -4.72
CA GLN A 719 -22.28 -31.27 -5.26
C GLN A 719 -21.41 -30.47 -4.29
N ASN A 720 -20.23 -31.00 -3.96
CA ASN A 720 -19.29 -30.44 -3.01
C ASN A 720 -17.94 -30.06 -3.66
N GLU A 721 -17.00 -29.54 -2.87
CA GLU A 721 -15.71 -29.10 -3.41
C GLU A 721 -14.81 -30.25 -3.91
N THR A 722 -14.92 -31.44 -3.32
CA THR A 722 -14.08 -32.60 -3.69
C THR A 722 -14.47 -33.10 -5.07
N THR A 723 -15.76 -33.13 -5.40
CA THR A 723 -16.27 -33.54 -6.72
C THR A 723 -16.11 -32.46 -7.80
N LYS A 724 -16.11 -31.17 -7.41
CA LYS A 724 -16.08 -30.02 -8.34
C LYS A 724 -14.68 -29.56 -8.73
N PHE A 725 -13.77 -29.46 -7.76
CA PHE A 725 -12.50 -28.74 -7.91
C PHE A 725 -11.26 -29.65 -7.83
N ARG A 726 -11.47 -30.97 -7.68
CA ARG A 726 -10.39 -31.95 -7.60
C ARG A 726 -10.45 -32.96 -8.74
N TYR A 727 -9.33 -33.64 -8.95
CA TYR A 727 -9.18 -34.65 -10.00
C TYR A 727 -8.18 -35.72 -9.59
N ASP A 728 -8.21 -36.83 -10.32
CA ASP A 728 -7.39 -38.00 -10.06
C ASP A 728 -6.49 -38.30 -11.26
N VAL A 729 -5.23 -38.63 -10.97
CA VAL A 729 -4.18 -38.87 -11.95
C VAL A 729 -3.66 -40.31 -11.82
N CYS A 730 -3.48 -40.98 -12.95
CA CYS A 730 -2.76 -42.25 -13.02
C CYS A 730 -1.59 -42.14 -13.99
N LEU A 731 -0.37 -42.42 -13.51
CA LEU A 731 0.84 -42.47 -14.33
C LEU A 731 1.19 -43.94 -14.56
N ARG A 732 1.21 -44.38 -15.83
CA ARG A 732 1.62 -45.74 -16.20
C ARG A 732 3.12 -45.80 -16.44
N ILE A 733 3.78 -46.82 -15.92
CA ILE A 733 5.23 -47.00 -16.01
C ILE A 733 5.57 -48.05 -17.07
N GLY A 734 6.45 -47.74 -18.01
CA GLY A 734 6.83 -48.67 -19.08
C GLY A 734 7.53 -48.01 -20.28
N GLY A 735 7.80 -48.79 -21.33
CA GLY A 735 8.37 -48.29 -22.57
C GLY A 735 7.33 -47.52 -23.40
N GLY A 736 7.64 -46.29 -23.79
CA GLY A 736 6.75 -45.44 -24.58
C GLY A 736 6.44 -46.04 -25.95
N SER A 737 5.16 -46.18 -26.27
CA SER A 737 4.67 -46.44 -27.63
C SER A 737 4.08 -45.16 -28.20
N THR A 738 4.45 -44.82 -29.44
CA THR A 738 3.93 -43.65 -30.14
C THR A 738 2.43 -43.83 -30.46
N PRO A 739 1.55 -42.87 -30.10
CA PRO A 739 0.14 -42.95 -30.44
C PRO A 739 -0.07 -43.06 -31.96
N SER A 740 -0.82 -44.08 -32.41
CA SER A 740 -1.08 -44.36 -33.83
C SER A 740 -2.58 -44.46 -34.18
N ALA A 741 -3.49 -44.32 -33.21
CA ALA A 741 -4.92 -44.49 -33.46
C ALA A 741 -5.55 -43.24 -34.08
N LYS A 742 -6.34 -43.40 -35.15
CA LYS A 742 -7.19 -42.34 -35.70
C LYS A 742 -8.44 -42.23 -34.82
N ASN A 743 -8.48 -41.21 -33.95
CA ASN A 743 -9.69 -40.87 -33.20
C ASN A 743 -10.66 -40.07 -34.08
N SER A 744 -11.96 -40.37 -33.97
CA SER A 744 -13.01 -39.50 -34.48
C SER A 744 -13.20 -38.36 -33.48
N LEU A 745 -13.10 -37.11 -33.95
CA LEU A 745 -13.23 -35.91 -33.11
C LEU A 745 -14.60 -35.27 -33.31
N LEU A 746 -15.28 -34.98 -32.20
CA LEU A 746 -16.55 -34.27 -32.15
C LEU A 746 -16.40 -33.06 -31.23
N ASP A 747 -16.74 -31.86 -31.71
CA ASP A 747 -16.83 -30.68 -30.84
C ASP A 747 -18.28 -30.53 -30.38
N TRP A 748 -18.52 -30.61 -29.06
CA TRP A 748 -19.85 -30.54 -28.46
C TRP A 748 -20.58 -29.23 -28.78
N GLN A 749 -19.86 -28.11 -28.92
CA GLN A 749 -20.45 -26.80 -29.17
C GLN A 749 -21.00 -26.68 -30.59
N THR A 750 -20.45 -27.44 -31.54
CA THR A 750 -20.87 -27.43 -32.96
C THR A 750 -21.58 -28.71 -33.44
N GLY A 751 -21.58 -29.75 -32.60
CA GLY A 751 -22.14 -31.07 -32.86
C GLY A 751 -23.55 -31.29 -32.30
N PRO A 752 -23.99 -32.54 -32.06
CA PRO A 752 -25.28 -32.84 -31.44
C PRO A 752 -25.31 -32.26 -30.03
N GLN A 753 -26.08 -31.18 -29.82
CA GLN A 753 -26.09 -30.42 -28.58
C GLN A 753 -26.92 -31.08 -27.46
N THR A 754 -27.35 -32.33 -27.65
CA THR A 754 -28.13 -33.08 -26.67
C THR A 754 -27.61 -34.51 -26.49
N VAL A 755 -27.71 -35.02 -25.26
CA VAL A 755 -27.33 -36.42 -24.95
C VAL A 755 -28.17 -37.41 -25.75
N SER A 756 -29.43 -37.09 -26.03
CA SER A 756 -30.33 -37.93 -26.83
C SER A 756 -29.85 -38.12 -28.27
N GLU A 757 -29.37 -37.05 -28.91
CA GLU A 757 -28.79 -37.12 -30.25
C GLU A 757 -27.49 -37.92 -30.25
N LEU A 758 -26.64 -37.75 -29.23
CA LEU A 758 -25.44 -38.55 -29.08
C LEU A 758 -25.75 -40.04 -28.92
N ARG A 759 -26.71 -40.42 -28.06
CA ARG A 759 -27.15 -41.81 -27.91
C ARG A 759 -27.59 -42.42 -29.24
N ARG A 760 -28.27 -41.63 -30.08
CA ARG A 760 -28.64 -42.05 -31.44
C ARG A 760 -27.41 -42.28 -32.32
N VAL A 761 -26.43 -41.37 -32.31
CA VAL A 761 -25.18 -41.52 -33.06
C VAL A 761 -24.42 -42.78 -32.62
N LEU A 762 -24.31 -43.02 -31.31
CA LEU A 762 -23.64 -44.22 -30.76
C LEU A 762 -24.39 -45.52 -31.11
N ALA A 763 -25.73 -45.50 -31.11
CA ALA A 763 -26.54 -46.64 -31.52
C ALA A 763 -26.39 -46.97 -33.02
N GLU A 764 -26.21 -45.96 -33.87
CA GLU A 764 -26.05 -46.13 -35.33
C GLU A 764 -24.61 -46.53 -35.72
N THR A 765 -23.59 -46.03 -35.01
CA THR A 765 -22.17 -46.18 -35.40
C THR A 765 -21.37 -47.18 -34.57
N GLY A 766 -21.91 -47.62 -33.42
CA GLY A 766 -21.23 -48.48 -32.44
C GLY A 766 -20.14 -47.74 -31.64
N PRO A 767 -19.61 -48.34 -30.56
CA PRO A 767 -18.55 -47.72 -29.75
C PRO A 767 -17.22 -47.72 -30.52
N GLN A 768 -16.97 -46.68 -31.32
CA GLN A 768 -15.66 -46.39 -31.91
C GLN A 768 -14.83 -45.52 -30.96
N ASN A 769 -13.55 -45.31 -31.26
CA ASN A 769 -12.71 -44.33 -30.55
C ASN A 769 -13.21 -42.92 -30.87
N LEU A 770 -14.07 -42.38 -29.99
CA LEU A 770 -14.70 -41.06 -30.14
C LEU A 770 -14.20 -40.14 -29.03
N VAL A 771 -13.69 -38.98 -29.45
CA VAL A 771 -13.29 -37.89 -28.58
C VAL A 771 -14.30 -36.76 -28.74
N ILE A 772 -14.87 -36.32 -27.62
CA ILE A 772 -15.85 -35.24 -27.56
C ILE A 772 -15.24 -34.08 -26.76
N ASN A 773 -14.98 -32.97 -27.43
CA ASN A 773 -14.34 -31.80 -26.80
C ASN A 773 -15.34 -30.73 -26.42
N ASN A 774 -14.94 -29.87 -25.47
CA ASN A 774 -15.64 -28.63 -25.09
C ASN A 774 -17.05 -28.86 -24.51
N VAL A 775 -17.27 -29.97 -23.79
CA VAL A 775 -18.53 -30.22 -23.10
C VAL A 775 -18.64 -29.30 -21.89
N THR A 776 -19.72 -28.52 -21.80
CA THR A 776 -19.93 -27.61 -20.67
C THR A 776 -20.20 -28.37 -19.38
N ASN A 777 -19.43 -28.09 -18.33
CA ASN A 777 -19.51 -28.79 -17.05
C ASN A 777 -20.67 -28.26 -16.17
N ALA A 778 -21.72 -29.07 -16.00
CA ALA A 778 -22.87 -28.69 -15.17
C ALA A 778 -22.47 -28.36 -13.71
N ARG A 779 -21.42 -28.99 -13.19
CA ARG A 779 -21.00 -28.85 -11.79
C ARG A 779 -20.35 -27.50 -11.46
N LEU A 780 -19.92 -26.74 -12.47
CA LEU A 780 -19.16 -25.48 -12.33
C LEU A 780 -19.91 -24.25 -12.85
N LEU A 781 -21.13 -24.42 -13.37
CA LEU A 781 -21.85 -23.33 -14.04
C LEU A 781 -22.04 -22.11 -13.14
N LEU A 782 -22.42 -22.32 -11.88
CA LEU A 782 -22.68 -21.23 -10.95
C LEU A 782 -21.37 -20.51 -10.56
N GLU A 783 -20.31 -21.27 -10.34
CA GLU A 783 -19.03 -20.75 -9.88
C GLU A 783 -18.29 -19.97 -10.98
N ILE A 784 -18.34 -20.44 -12.22
CA ILE A 784 -17.79 -19.70 -13.36
C ILE A 784 -18.65 -18.46 -13.66
N LYS A 785 -19.98 -18.59 -13.63
CA LYS A 785 -20.87 -17.44 -13.85
C LYS A 785 -20.70 -16.36 -12.79
N ALA A 786 -20.43 -16.73 -11.54
CA ALA A 786 -20.13 -15.78 -10.48
C ALA A 786 -18.89 -14.94 -10.82
N LEU A 787 -17.84 -15.56 -11.35
CA LEU A 787 -16.64 -14.85 -11.82
C LEU A 787 -16.95 -13.91 -12.97
N ASP A 788 -17.71 -14.37 -13.98
CA ASP A 788 -18.06 -13.56 -15.15
C ASP A 788 -18.90 -12.33 -14.76
N LEU A 789 -19.89 -12.51 -13.85
CA LEU A 789 -20.73 -11.41 -13.35
C LEU A 789 -19.92 -10.40 -12.54
N LEU A 790 -18.96 -10.86 -11.74
CA LEU A 790 -18.05 -9.98 -10.99
C LEU A 790 -17.09 -9.23 -11.91
N ALA A 791 -16.68 -9.83 -13.04
CA ALA A 791 -15.80 -9.19 -14.02
C ALA A 791 -16.53 -8.16 -14.92
N ALA A 792 -17.83 -8.37 -15.20
CA ALA A 792 -18.58 -7.56 -16.15
C ALA A 792 -19.01 -6.16 -15.65
N ASN A 793 -18.66 -5.77 -14.42
CA ASN A 793 -19.05 -4.51 -13.76
C ASN A 793 -20.57 -4.24 -13.82
N GLY A 794 -21.28 -4.60 -12.75
CA GLY A 794 -22.71 -4.36 -12.64
C GLY A 794 -23.40 -5.04 -11.46
N VAL A 795 -22.66 -5.80 -10.65
CA VAL A 795 -23.11 -6.37 -9.38
C VAL A 795 -22.72 -5.42 -8.26
N GLU A 796 -23.68 -4.95 -7.46
CA GLU A 796 -23.39 -4.02 -6.37
C GLU A 796 -23.05 -4.73 -5.06
N THR A 797 -23.77 -5.81 -4.75
CA THR A 797 -23.67 -6.53 -3.48
C THR A 797 -23.67 -8.05 -3.67
N VAL A 798 -23.22 -8.78 -2.65
CA VAL A 798 -23.32 -10.26 -2.62
C VAL A 798 -24.78 -10.72 -2.73
N GLY A 799 -25.73 -9.99 -2.15
CA GLY A 799 -27.16 -10.29 -2.28
C GLY A 799 -27.67 -10.21 -3.72
N ASP A 800 -27.24 -9.18 -4.46
CA ASP A 800 -27.53 -9.01 -5.89
C ASP A 800 -26.91 -10.15 -6.72
N LEU A 801 -25.63 -10.48 -6.46
CA LEU A 801 -24.97 -11.61 -7.11
C LEU A 801 -25.74 -12.92 -6.92
N ARG A 802 -26.10 -13.26 -5.68
CA ARG A 802 -26.91 -14.45 -5.35
C ARG A 802 -28.30 -14.41 -5.97
N GLY A 803 -28.87 -13.23 -6.20
CA GLY A 803 -30.12 -13.06 -6.95
C GLY A 803 -29.93 -13.45 -8.42
N ARG A 804 -28.97 -12.84 -9.10
CA ARG A 804 -28.68 -13.10 -10.52
C ARG A 804 -28.26 -14.53 -10.81
N LEU A 805 -27.51 -15.16 -9.91
CA LEU A 805 -27.15 -16.57 -10.02
C LEU A 805 -28.37 -17.51 -9.91
N ARG A 806 -29.46 -17.08 -9.27
CA ARG A 806 -30.71 -17.86 -9.18
C ARG A 806 -31.59 -17.73 -10.43
N ASP A 807 -31.57 -16.57 -11.09
CA ASP A 807 -32.52 -16.25 -12.15
C ASP A 807 -32.09 -16.70 -13.55
N ASP A 808 -30.82 -17.08 -13.74
CA ASP A 808 -30.24 -17.23 -15.08
C ASP A 808 -29.25 -18.41 -15.19
N ILE A 809 -29.68 -19.52 -15.79
CA ILE A 809 -28.81 -20.55 -16.38
C ILE A 809 -29.26 -20.77 -17.83
N GLU A 810 -28.84 -19.88 -18.73
CA GLU A 810 -29.20 -19.89 -20.16
C GLU A 810 -28.82 -21.16 -20.95
N LYS A 811 -27.86 -21.99 -20.47
CA LYS A 811 -27.46 -23.24 -21.14
C LYS A 811 -27.33 -24.41 -20.14
N PRO A 812 -28.03 -25.55 -20.35
CA PRO A 812 -27.82 -26.72 -19.52
C PRO A 812 -26.45 -27.34 -19.84
N GLY A 813 -25.55 -27.36 -18.87
CA GLY A 813 -24.34 -28.18 -18.91
C GLY A 813 -24.69 -29.66 -18.74
N ILE A 814 -23.69 -30.54 -18.90
CA ILE A 814 -23.84 -31.98 -18.65
C ILE A 814 -23.04 -32.36 -17.40
N ASP A 815 -23.67 -33.10 -16.49
CA ASP A 815 -22.96 -33.70 -15.35
C ASP A 815 -22.03 -34.80 -15.86
N PRO A 816 -20.73 -34.79 -15.52
CA PRO A 816 -19.79 -35.86 -15.81
C PRO A 816 -20.33 -37.28 -15.58
N GLU A 817 -21.17 -37.52 -14.55
CA GLU A 817 -21.75 -38.85 -14.28
C GLU A 817 -22.61 -39.40 -15.40
N GLU A 818 -23.22 -38.54 -16.22
CA GLU A 818 -24.04 -38.99 -17.34
C GLU A 818 -23.20 -39.74 -18.39
N TRP A 819 -21.92 -39.37 -18.55
CA TRP A 819 -21.02 -40.02 -19.50
C TRP A 819 -20.66 -41.44 -19.09
N TRP A 820 -20.39 -41.69 -17.80
CA TRP A 820 -20.13 -43.05 -17.33
C TRP A 820 -21.38 -43.94 -17.46
N LYS A 821 -22.59 -43.41 -17.27
CA LYS A 821 -23.84 -44.15 -17.53
C LYS A 821 -24.00 -44.53 -19.00
N ILE A 822 -23.69 -43.62 -19.92
CA ILE A 822 -23.64 -43.91 -21.37
C ILE A 822 -22.58 -44.99 -21.64
N GLY A 823 -21.45 -44.93 -20.94
CA GLY A 823 -20.42 -45.96 -20.89
C GLY A 823 -20.99 -47.35 -20.64
N ASP A 824 -21.72 -47.49 -19.54
CA ASP A 824 -22.36 -48.75 -19.12
C ASP A 824 -23.45 -49.19 -20.12
N GLU A 825 -24.29 -48.27 -20.61
CA GLU A 825 -25.37 -48.54 -21.57
C GLU A 825 -24.84 -49.14 -22.88
N PHE A 826 -23.74 -48.60 -23.40
CA PHE A 826 -23.14 -49.01 -24.68
C PHE A 826 -21.93 -49.95 -24.51
N ASN A 827 -21.67 -50.44 -23.30
CA ASN A 827 -20.54 -51.31 -22.94
C ASN A 827 -19.17 -50.77 -23.42
N CYS A 828 -18.97 -49.46 -23.25
CA CYS A 828 -17.72 -48.77 -23.56
C CYS A 828 -17.02 -48.29 -22.27
N ALA A 829 -15.71 -48.07 -22.36
CA ALA A 829 -14.91 -47.38 -21.35
C ALA A 829 -14.99 -45.88 -21.62
N VAL A 830 -15.11 -45.11 -20.54
CA VAL A 830 -15.30 -43.66 -20.58
C VAL A 830 -14.24 -42.99 -19.71
N GLU A 831 -13.53 -42.04 -20.29
CA GLU A 831 -12.64 -41.15 -19.57
C GLU A 831 -13.16 -39.71 -19.71
N VAL A 832 -13.32 -39.02 -18.58
CA VAL A 832 -13.72 -37.62 -18.55
C VAL A 832 -12.57 -36.82 -18.00
N THR A 833 -11.97 -35.94 -18.81
CA THR A 833 -10.77 -35.15 -18.47
C THR A 833 -11.04 -33.66 -18.63
N TRP A 834 -10.25 -32.81 -17.97
CA TRP A 834 -10.32 -31.37 -18.17
C TRP A 834 -10.04 -30.98 -19.63
N SER A 835 -10.71 -29.93 -20.13
CA SER A 835 -10.67 -29.61 -21.55
C SER A 835 -9.30 -29.13 -22.03
N ALA A 836 -8.84 -29.69 -23.15
CA ALA A 836 -7.58 -29.31 -23.78
C ALA A 836 -7.64 -27.92 -24.47
N SER A 837 -8.84 -27.36 -24.66
CA SER A 837 -9.04 -26.04 -25.28
C SER A 837 -8.64 -24.87 -24.36
N GLY A 838 -8.46 -25.13 -23.06
CA GLY A 838 -8.16 -24.11 -22.05
C GLY A 838 -9.38 -23.38 -21.50
N LYS A 839 -10.61 -23.77 -21.90
CA LYS A 839 -11.85 -23.28 -21.32
C LYS A 839 -12.09 -23.91 -19.95
N ARG A 840 -12.15 -23.09 -18.90
CA ARG A 840 -12.20 -23.53 -17.49
C ARG A 840 -13.53 -24.19 -17.13
N GLU A 841 -14.58 -23.85 -17.87
CA GLU A 841 -15.95 -24.34 -17.71
C GLU A 841 -16.21 -25.66 -18.45
N CYS A 842 -15.24 -26.17 -19.22
CA CYS A 842 -15.42 -27.34 -20.06
C CYS A 842 -14.57 -28.54 -19.62
N TYR A 843 -15.06 -29.73 -19.96
CA TYR A 843 -14.29 -30.97 -19.96
C TYR A 843 -14.38 -31.63 -21.35
N ASP A 844 -13.51 -32.61 -21.58
CA ASP A 844 -13.52 -33.45 -22.76
C ASP A 844 -13.79 -34.91 -22.34
N VAL A 845 -14.39 -35.69 -23.25
CA VAL A 845 -14.81 -37.08 -23.00
C VAL A 845 -14.20 -37.99 -24.07
N ILE A 846 -13.66 -39.12 -23.63
CA ILE A 846 -13.11 -40.15 -24.49
C ILE A 846 -13.94 -41.41 -24.31
N LEU A 847 -14.60 -41.85 -25.38
CA LEU A 847 -15.37 -43.09 -25.46
C LEU A 847 -14.57 -44.12 -26.25
N ARG A 848 -14.39 -45.32 -25.70
CA ARG A 848 -13.64 -46.40 -26.36
C ARG A 848 -14.14 -47.80 -25.98
N PRO A 849 -13.90 -48.85 -26.77
CA PRO A 849 -14.22 -50.23 -26.38
C PRO A 849 -13.51 -50.66 -25.08
N ARG A 850 -14.16 -51.47 -24.22
CA ARG A 850 -13.59 -51.94 -22.94
C ARG A 850 -12.38 -52.88 -23.05
N ALA A 851 -12.11 -53.47 -24.21
CA ALA A 851 -11.11 -54.53 -24.41
C ALA A 851 -9.78 -54.05 -25.02
N LEU A 852 -9.34 -52.83 -24.73
CA LEU A 852 -8.11 -52.25 -25.28
C LEU A 852 -6.90 -52.50 -24.36
N SER A 853 -5.72 -52.73 -24.94
CA SER A 853 -4.47 -52.81 -24.17
C SER A 853 -4.05 -51.41 -23.66
N VAL A 854 -3.19 -51.33 -22.65
CA VAL A 854 -2.66 -50.04 -22.13
C VAL A 854 -1.93 -49.24 -23.23
N GLN A 855 -1.33 -49.94 -24.20
CA GLN A 855 -0.69 -49.31 -25.36
C GLN A 855 -1.73 -48.68 -26.31
N ASP A 856 -2.87 -49.34 -26.50
CA ASP A 856 -3.97 -48.80 -27.30
C ASP A 856 -4.68 -47.65 -26.57
N MET A 857 -4.72 -47.65 -25.24
CA MET A 857 -5.22 -46.52 -24.44
C MET A 857 -4.38 -45.26 -24.65
N ALA A 858 -3.04 -45.39 -24.62
CA ALA A 858 -2.13 -44.29 -24.91
C ALA A 858 -2.29 -43.75 -26.34
N ALA A 859 -2.67 -44.63 -27.28
CA ALA A 859 -2.90 -44.25 -28.67
C ALA A 859 -4.13 -43.35 -28.89
N CYS A 860 -5.09 -43.39 -27.97
CA CYS A 860 -6.39 -42.73 -28.09
C CYS A 860 -6.54 -41.47 -27.21
N ALA A 861 -5.50 -41.07 -26.48
CA ALA A 861 -5.55 -39.93 -25.57
C ALA A 861 -5.63 -38.58 -26.31
N ILE A 862 -6.26 -37.58 -25.69
CA ILE A 862 -6.22 -36.20 -26.17
C ILE A 862 -4.85 -35.62 -25.79
N PRO A 863 -3.98 -35.24 -26.74
CA PRO A 863 -2.75 -34.56 -26.41
C PRO A 863 -3.10 -33.19 -25.82
N PRO A 864 -2.69 -32.90 -24.57
CA PRO A 864 -2.97 -31.61 -23.96
C PRO A 864 -2.08 -30.54 -24.59
N ARG A 865 -2.50 -29.28 -24.41
CA ARG A 865 -1.67 -28.14 -24.77
C ARG A 865 -0.53 -28.03 -23.75
N VAL A 866 0.65 -28.54 -24.10
CA VAL A 866 1.85 -28.44 -23.27
C VAL A 866 2.79 -27.38 -23.85
N GLU A 867 3.01 -26.30 -23.12
CA GLU A 867 4.10 -25.36 -23.41
C GLU A 867 5.41 -25.96 -22.88
N LEU A 868 6.12 -26.68 -23.75
CA LEU A 868 7.37 -27.38 -23.41
C LEU A 868 8.51 -26.45 -22.92
N THR A 869 8.35 -25.13 -23.03
CA THR A 869 9.31 -24.12 -22.59
C THR A 869 8.99 -23.52 -21.22
N LYS A 870 7.85 -23.90 -20.60
CA LYS A 870 7.40 -23.36 -19.32
C LYS A 870 8.13 -24.03 -18.15
N ASP A 871 8.66 -23.23 -17.21
CA ASP A 871 9.17 -23.76 -15.93
C ASP A 871 8.02 -24.46 -15.20
N TRP A 872 8.28 -25.67 -14.71
CA TRP A 872 7.31 -26.50 -14.01
C TRP A 872 6.75 -25.79 -12.77
N ARG A 873 7.50 -24.90 -12.12
CA ARG A 873 6.99 -24.02 -11.04
C ARG A 873 5.76 -23.22 -11.44
N GLY A 874 5.60 -22.90 -12.73
CA GLY A 874 4.43 -22.21 -13.27
C GLY A 874 3.17 -23.08 -13.42
N TYR A 875 3.22 -24.36 -13.04
CA TYR A 875 2.06 -25.26 -13.02
C TYR A 875 1.50 -25.50 -11.61
N GLY A 876 2.07 -24.87 -10.57
CA GLY A 876 1.55 -24.89 -9.21
C GLY A 876 1.34 -23.49 -8.65
N ASN A 877 0.55 -23.36 -7.57
CA ASN A 877 0.66 -22.18 -6.70
C ASN A 877 1.92 -22.27 -5.81
N ASP A 878 2.19 -21.21 -5.05
CA ASP A 878 3.25 -21.20 -4.02
C ASP A 878 2.61 -21.23 -2.61
N PRO A 879 2.53 -22.40 -1.95
CA PRO A 879 2.00 -22.53 -0.60
C PRO A 879 2.79 -21.75 0.47
N LEU A 880 4.04 -21.35 0.18
CA LEU A 880 4.90 -20.63 1.13
C LEU A 880 4.77 -19.12 1.00
N ARG A 881 4.07 -18.61 -0.03
CA ARG A 881 3.97 -17.18 -0.32
C ARG A 881 3.41 -16.37 0.86
N GLY A 882 2.36 -16.86 1.52
CA GLY A 882 1.77 -16.21 2.69
C GLY A 882 2.78 -16.11 3.85
N VAL A 883 3.46 -17.21 4.17
CA VAL A 883 4.48 -17.26 5.24
C VAL A 883 5.66 -16.34 4.93
N PHE A 884 6.12 -16.33 3.68
CA PHE A 884 7.23 -15.50 3.24
C PHE A 884 6.85 -14.01 3.32
N THR A 885 5.64 -13.65 2.90
CA THR A 885 5.09 -12.29 3.00
C THR A 885 5.12 -11.78 4.43
N ARG A 886 4.60 -12.57 5.38
CA ARG A 886 4.60 -12.26 6.82
C ARG A 886 5.99 -11.97 7.36
N ARG A 887 7.03 -12.68 6.87
CA ARG A 887 8.42 -12.49 7.30
C ARG A 887 9.11 -11.32 6.62
N LEU A 888 8.92 -11.12 5.31
CA LEU A 888 9.66 -10.12 4.53
C LEU A 888 9.25 -8.69 4.90
N LEU A 889 7.96 -8.42 5.05
CA LEU A 889 7.45 -7.05 5.18
C LEU A 889 8.01 -6.29 6.41
N PRO A 890 8.07 -6.87 7.62
CA PRO A 890 8.68 -6.18 8.77
C PRO A 890 10.16 -5.84 8.55
N HIS A 891 10.91 -6.76 7.94
CA HIS A 891 12.33 -6.55 7.62
C HIS A 891 12.51 -5.46 6.56
N LEU A 892 11.68 -5.48 5.51
CA LEU A 892 11.72 -4.47 4.46
C LEU A 892 11.37 -3.08 4.99
N ARG A 893 10.33 -2.95 5.84
CA ARG A 893 9.99 -1.68 6.51
C ARG A 893 11.14 -1.17 7.39
N SER A 894 11.75 -2.05 8.18
CA SER A 894 12.90 -1.71 9.03
C SER A 894 14.10 -1.24 8.20
N PHE A 895 14.39 -1.96 7.10
CA PHE A 895 15.45 -1.62 6.16
C PHE A 895 15.27 -0.22 5.54
N LEU A 896 14.03 0.15 5.20
CA LEU A 896 13.70 1.48 4.69
C LEU A 896 13.81 2.58 5.75
N ARG A 897 13.32 2.34 6.98
CA ARG A 897 13.41 3.31 8.10
C ARG A 897 14.83 3.75 8.42
N GLN A 898 15.82 2.88 8.16
CA GLN A 898 17.23 3.20 8.40
C GLN A 898 17.83 4.13 7.33
N ARG A 899 17.27 4.15 6.11
CA ARG A 899 17.88 4.80 4.93
C ARG A 899 17.08 5.98 4.39
N LEU A 900 15.76 5.96 4.60
CA LEU A 900 14.84 6.96 4.09
C LEU A 900 14.14 7.70 5.25
N PRO A 901 13.84 9.00 5.09
CA PRO A 901 12.96 9.72 6.00
C PRO A 901 11.57 9.08 6.09
N GLU A 902 10.88 9.26 7.21
CA GLU A 902 9.59 8.62 7.48
C GLU A 902 8.50 8.90 6.43
N TYR A 903 8.46 10.12 5.87
CA TYR A 903 7.51 10.49 4.82
C TYR A 903 7.76 9.81 3.46
N MET A 904 8.92 9.19 3.25
CA MET A 904 9.25 8.41 2.04
C MET A 904 8.94 6.92 2.20
N ILE A 905 8.53 6.47 3.39
CA ILE A 905 8.27 5.05 3.65
C ILE A 905 6.87 4.70 3.15
N PRO A 906 6.72 3.71 2.23
CA PRO A 906 5.42 3.26 1.78
C PRO A 906 4.52 2.83 2.94
N SER A 907 3.28 3.30 2.94
CA SER A 907 2.29 2.89 3.94
C SER A 907 1.81 1.46 3.71
N THR A 908 1.91 0.96 2.47
CA THR A 908 1.43 -0.36 2.06
C THR A 908 2.39 -1.01 1.08
N PHE A 909 2.56 -2.33 1.24
CA PHE A 909 3.37 -3.17 0.36
C PHE A 909 2.49 -4.24 -0.29
N VAL A 910 2.64 -4.43 -1.59
CA VAL A 910 1.90 -5.44 -2.37
C VAL A 910 2.92 -6.36 -3.03
N LEU A 911 2.86 -7.66 -2.73
CA LEU A 911 3.78 -8.64 -3.30
C LEU A 911 3.22 -9.24 -4.59
N LEU A 912 3.99 -9.13 -5.67
CA LEU A 912 3.63 -9.63 -6.99
C LEU A 912 4.57 -10.78 -7.40
N ASP A 913 4.05 -11.71 -8.21
CA ASP A 913 4.89 -12.75 -8.83
C ASP A 913 5.78 -12.15 -9.92
N ALA A 914 5.26 -11.17 -10.64
CA ALA A 914 5.96 -10.38 -11.63
C ALA A 914 5.28 -9.01 -11.78
N LEU A 915 6.03 -7.99 -12.22
CA LEU A 915 5.43 -6.71 -12.57
C LEU A 915 4.61 -6.85 -13.86
N PRO A 916 3.40 -6.28 -13.94
CA PRO A 916 2.64 -6.25 -15.18
C PRO A 916 3.41 -5.42 -16.21
N LEU A 917 3.52 -5.93 -17.44
CA LEU A 917 4.24 -5.27 -18.53
C LEU A 917 3.27 -4.91 -19.66
N THR A 918 3.49 -3.74 -20.26
CA THR A 918 2.89 -3.32 -21.53
C THR A 918 3.40 -4.18 -22.69
N PRO A 919 2.75 -4.18 -23.87
CA PRO A 919 3.24 -4.85 -25.08
C PRO A 919 4.66 -4.43 -25.52
N ASN A 920 5.12 -3.26 -25.05
CA ASN A 920 6.47 -2.72 -25.30
C ASN A 920 7.48 -3.10 -24.20
N ALA A 921 7.14 -4.05 -23.32
CA ALA A 921 7.97 -4.52 -22.20
C ALA A 921 8.35 -3.44 -21.16
N LYS A 922 7.57 -2.35 -21.05
CA LYS A 922 7.64 -1.40 -19.92
C LYS A 922 6.64 -1.79 -18.84
N VAL A 923 6.92 -1.48 -17.56
CA VAL A 923 5.96 -1.66 -16.47
C VAL A 923 4.65 -0.93 -16.76
N ASP A 924 3.54 -1.66 -16.70
CA ASP A 924 2.20 -1.13 -16.79
C ASP A 924 1.68 -0.75 -15.41
N ARG A 925 1.90 0.52 -15.02
CA ARG A 925 1.46 1.03 -13.72
C ARG A 925 -0.06 1.10 -13.57
N ALA A 926 -0.81 1.16 -14.68
CA ALA A 926 -2.28 1.17 -14.65
C ALA A 926 -2.84 -0.24 -14.36
N ALA A 927 -2.10 -1.29 -14.74
CA ALA A 927 -2.42 -2.68 -14.44
C ALA A 927 -1.98 -3.13 -13.04
N LEU A 928 -1.34 -2.26 -12.23
CA LEU A 928 -0.97 -2.59 -10.86
C LEU A 928 -2.22 -2.77 -9.99
N PRO A 929 -2.34 -3.87 -9.24
CA PRO A 929 -3.53 -4.16 -8.44
C PRO A 929 -3.72 -3.08 -7.37
N ALA A 930 -4.97 -2.80 -7.00
CA ALA A 930 -5.23 -1.96 -5.83
C ALA A 930 -4.68 -2.67 -4.58
N PRO A 931 -4.00 -1.95 -3.66
CA PRO A 931 -3.66 -2.52 -2.36
C PRO A 931 -4.94 -2.86 -1.59
N ASP A 932 -4.96 -4.00 -0.88
CA ASP A 932 -6.06 -4.36 0.00
C ASP A 932 -6.41 -3.18 0.93
N SER A 933 -7.66 -2.72 0.88
CA SER A 933 -8.19 -1.69 1.78
C SER A 933 -8.24 -2.19 3.23
N ALA A 934 -8.24 -3.52 3.43
CA ALA A 934 -8.02 -4.17 4.72
C ALA A 934 -6.51 -4.39 4.93
N ARG A 935 -5.92 -3.64 5.86
CA ARG A 935 -4.51 -3.75 6.26
C ARG A 935 -4.24 -5.18 6.76
N PRO A 936 -3.49 -6.03 6.04
CA PRO A 936 -3.24 -7.43 6.40
C PRO A 936 -2.53 -7.60 7.75
N GLU A 937 -1.82 -6.55 8.17
CA GLU A 937 -1.00 -6.50 9.39
C GLU A 937 -1.84 -6.62 10.68
N LEU A 938 -3.15 -6.32 10.63
CA LEU A 938 -4.03 -6.28 11.82
C LEU A 938 -4.81 -7.59 12.07
N GLU A 939 -4.95 -8.46 11.08
CA GLU A 939 -5.75 -9.70 11.23
C GLU A 939 -4.93 -10.84 11.88
N GLU A 940 -3.62 -10.90 11.70
CA GLU A 940 -2.76 -11.98 12.24
C GLU A 940 -2.04 -11.61 13.55
N SER A 941 -1.80 -10.33 13.83
CA SER A 941 -1.33 -9.85 15.14
C SER A 941 -2.46 -9.68 16.15
N PHE A 942 -3.70 -9.97 15.75
CA PHE A 942 -4.88 -9.81 16.58
C PHE A 942 -4.78 -10.74 17.80
N GLN A 943 -4.29 -10.19 18.90
CA GLN A 943 -4.41 -10.81 20.19
C GLN A 943 -5.64 -10.22 20.90
N PRO A 944 -6.61 -11.04 21.30
CA PRO A 944 -7.79 -10.53 21.98
C PRO A 944 -7.43 -9.94 23.35
N PRO A 945 -8.24 -9.01 23.86
CA PRO A 945 -8.12 -8.49 25.21
C PRO A 945 -7.97 -9.58 26.27
N ARG A 946 -6.98 -9.45 27.16
CA ARG A 946 -6.70 -10.45 28.21
C ARG A 946 -7.45 -10.17 29.51
N ASN A 947 -7.94 -8.95 29.67
CA ASN A 947 -8.67 -8.49 30.86
C ASN A 947 -9.77 -7.49 30.47
N GLU A 948 -10.68 -7.19 31.40
CA GLU A 948 -11.83 -6.32 31.15
C GLU A 948 -11.46 -4.88 30.78
N VAL A 949 -10.30 -4.38 31.24
CA VAL A 949 -9.84 -3.02 30.94
C VAL A 949 -9.33 -2.94 29.51
N GLU A 950 -8.52 -3.91 29.07
CA GLU A 950 -8.11 -4.07 27.67
C GLU A 950 -9.33 -4.25 26.77
N ALA A 951 -10.37 -4.97 27.22
CA ALA A 951 -11.56 -5.26 26.43
C ALA A 951 -12.37 -4.00 26.14
N LYS A 952 -12.66 -3.22 27.19
CA LYS A 952 -13.35 -1.94 27.07
C LYS A 952 -12.53 -0.92 26.28
N LEU A 953 -11.20 -0.92 26.43
CA LEU A 953 -10.33 0.01 25.71
C LEU A 953 -10.26 -0.33 24.21
N ALA A 954 -10.14 -1.62 23.87
CA ALA A 954 -10.20 -2.09 22.49
C ALA A 954 -11.55 -1.77 21.83
N GLU A 955 -12.66 -1.90 22.55
CA GLU A 955 -14.01 -1.55 22.07
C GLU A 955 -14.15 -0.04 21.79
N ILE A 956 -13.60 0.80 22.68
CA ILE A 956 -13.53 2.26 22.48
C ILE A 956 -12.75 2.59 21.20
N TRP A 957 -11.59 1.94 21.01
CA TRP A 957 -10.76 2.15 19.83
C TRP A 957 -11.47 1.70 18.56
N ALA A 958 -12.05 0.49 18.55
CA ALA A 958 -12.80 -0.05 17.43
C ALA A 958 -13.95 0.87 17.01
N SER A 959 -14.74 1.36 17.98
CA SER A 959 -15.86 2.27 17.72
C SER A 959 -15.43 3.60 17.10
N ILE A 960 -14.30 4.16 17.53
CA ILE A 960 -13.85 5.49 17.11
C ILE A 960 -13.10 5.42 15.77
N LEU A 961 -12.27 4.39 15.60
CA LEU A 961 -11.54 4.13 14.35
C LEU A 961 -12.45 3.52 13.27
N LYS A 962 -13.71 3.20 13.59
CA LYS A 962 -14.69 2.53 12.72
C LYS A 962 -14.20 1.19 12.20
N LEU A 963 -13.60 0.41 13.09
CA LEU A 963 -13.09 -0.93 12.81
C LEU A 963 -13.99 -1.97 13.48
N ASP A 964 -14.15 -3.13 12.87
CA ASP A 964 -14.96 -4.22 13.44
C ASP A 964 -14.36 -4.76 14.76
N ARG A 965 -13.03 -4.75 14.88
CA ARG A 965 -12.28 -5.21 16.06
C ARG A 965 -10.88 -4.57 16.10
N VAL A 966 -10.31 -4.48 17.31
CA VAL A 966 -8.95 -3.99 17.58
C VAL A 966 -8.24 -4.96 18.52
N GLY A 967 -7.06 -5.45 18.14
CA GLY A 967 -6.19 -6.31 18.93
C GLY A 967 -5.37 -5.53 19.96
N ILE A 968 -4.89 -6.21 21.01
CA ILE A 968 -4.22 -5.50 22.11
C ILE A 968 -2.85 -4.89 21.75
N TYR A 969 -2.22 -5.37 20.69
CA TYR A 969 -0.94 -4.86 20.18
C TYR A 969 -1.08 -4.05 18.89
N ASP A 970 -2.30 -3.81 18.44
CA ASP A 970 -2.52 -3.00 17.24
C ASP A 970 -2.11 -1.56 17.54
N ASN A 971 -1.27 -1.00 16.67
CA ASN A 971 -0.74 0.34 16.85
C ASN A 971 -1.76 1.38 16.37
N PHE A 972 -2.12 2.32 17.24
CA PHE A 972 -3.09 3.39 16.99
C PHE A 972 -2.86 4.12 15.66
N MET A 973 -1.60 4.44 15.31
CA MET A 973 -1.28 5.16 14.07
C MET A 973 -1.40 4.26 12.85
N GLU A 974 -0.99 3.00 12.99
CA GLU A 974 -1.13 1.97 11.96
C GLU A 974 -2.59 1.53 11.77
N LEU A 975 -3.51 1.94 12.66
CA LEU A 975 -4.96 1.82 12.51
C LEU A 975 -5.61 3.03 11.82
N GLY A 976 -4.83 4.05 11.45
CA GLY A 976 -5.36 5.30 10.89
C GLY A 976 -5.77 6.30 11.98
N GLY A 977 -5.32 6.07 13.21
CA GLY A 977 -5.43 7.01 14.30
C GLY A 977 -4.65 8.28 14.02
N HIS A 978 -5.28 9.41 14.34
CA HIS A 978 -4.68 10.74 14.36
C HIS A 978 -5.19 11.49 15.59
N SER A 979 -4.67 12.68 15.86
CA SER A 979 -4.89 13.42 17.11
C SER A 979 -6.37 13.70 17.45
N VAL A 980 -7.24 13.82 16.45
CA VAL A 980 -8.70 13.99 16.64
C VAL A 980 -9.34 12.70 17.17
N LEU A 981 -9.02 11.56 16.55
CA LEU A 981 -9.49 10.26 17.00
C LEU A 981 -8.88 9.91 18.37
N GLY A 982 -7.63 10.32 18.60
CA GLY A 982 -6.97 10.20 19.90
C GLY A 982 -7.71 10.99 20.98
N THR A 983 -8.12 12.23 20.69
CA THR A 983 -8.93 13.05 21.61
C THR A 983 -10.28 12.42 21.91
N GLN A 984 -10.95 11.86 20.89
CA GLN A 984 -12.20 11.12 21.08
C GLN A 984 -12.00 9.87 21.94
N ILE A 985 -10.90 9.14 21.73
CA ILE A 985 -10.53 7.97 22.55
C ILE A 985 -10.29 8.40 23.98
N ILE A 986 -9.50 9.45 24.22
CA ILE A 986 -9.27 9.97 25.58
C ILE A 986 -10.59 10.41 26.24
N SER A 987 -11.46 11.12 25.51
CA SER A 987 -12.77 11.52 26.03
C SER A 987 -13.62 10.31 26.41
N ARG A 988 -13.61 9.27 25.57
CA ARG A 988 -14.38 8.05 25.83
C ARG A 988 -13.76 7.20 26.94
N VAL A 989 -12.44 7.17 27.04
CA VAL A 989 -11.70 6.57 28.15
C VAL A 989 -12.04 7.29 29.46
N ARG A 990 -12.14 8.62 29.44
CA ARG A 990 -12.61 9.42 30.57
C ARG A 990 -14.05 9.06 30.95
N ASP A 991 -14.96 8.94 29.99
CA ASP A 991 -16.35 8.58 30.25
C ASP A 991 -16.50 7.16 30.84
N VAL A 992 -15.71 6.21 30.33
CA VAL A 992 -15.87 4.77 30.64
C VAL A 992 -15.08 4.34 31.86
N PHE A 993 -13.86 4.84 32.03
CA PHE A 993 -12.97 4.46 33.13
C PHE A 993 -12.90 5.51 34.23
N HIS A 994 -13.56 6.67 34.05
CA HIS A 994 -13.49 7.83 34.94
C HIS A 994 -12.06 8.35 35.16
N VAL A 995 -11.12 8.00 34.30
CA VAL A 995 -9.70 8.38 34.41
C VAL A 995 -9.36 9.45 33.38
N GLU A 996 -8.69 10.51 33.83
CA GLU A 996 -8.15 11.54 32.95
C GLU A 996 -6.72 11.19 32.53
N LEU A 997 -6.54 10.97 31.21
CA LEU A 997 -5.24 10.76 30.58
C LEU A 997 -4.93 11.90 29.62
N PRO A 998 -3.70 12.44 29.60
CA PRO A 998 -3.31 13.41 28.59
C PRO A 998 -3.21 12.71 27.23
N LEU A 999 -3.54 13.42 26.15
CA LEU A 999 -3.54 12.89 24.77
C LEU A 999 -2.21 12.23 24.38
N ARG A 1000 -1.07 12.78 24.84
CA ARG A 1000 0.27 12.20 24.66
C ARG A 1000 0.38 10.73 25.09
N SER A 1001 -0.48 10.28 26.01
CA SER A 1001 -0.47 8.90 26.51
C SER A 1001 -0.72 7.89 25.40
N ILE A 1002 -1.53 8.23 24.40
CA ILE A 1002 -1.79 7.38 23.22
C ILE A 1002 -0.57 7.32 22.30
N PHE A 1003 0.28 8.35 22.26
CA PHE A 1003 1.45 8.38 21.38
C PHE A 1003 2.65 7.66 22.01
N GLU A 1004 2.86 7.83 23.32
CA GLU A 1004 3.89 7.12 24.09
C GLU A 1004 3.57 5.64 24.34
N SER A 1005 2.30 5.28 24.23
CA SER A 1005 1.79 3.93 24.49
C SER A 1005 0.75 3.59 23.42
N PRO A 1006 1.20 3.43 22.16
CA PRO A 1006 0.34 3.39 20.98
C PRO A 1006 -0.43 2.09 20.80
N THR A 1007 -0.39 1.18 21.77
CA THR A 1007 -1.16 -0.06 21.75
C THR A 1007 -2.13 -0.11 22.94
N VAL A 1008 -3.22 -0.84 22.79
CA VAL A 1008 -4.21 -1.05 23.87
C VAL A 1008 -3.53 -1.65 25.12
N ALA A 1009 -2.61 -2.61 24.95
CA ALA A 1009 -1.87 -3.24 26.04
C ALA A 1009 -1.00 -2.25 26.83
N GLU A 1010 -0.36 -1.29 26.16
CA GLU A 1010 0.48 -0.29 26.81
C GLU A 1010 -0.35 0.83 27.44
N LEU A 1011 -1.40 1.30 26.74
CA LEU A 1011 -2.28 2.34 27.24
C LEU A 1011 -3.09 1.87 28.45
N CYS A 1012 -3.47 0.58 28.49
CA CYS A 1012 -4.11 -0.03 29.65
C CYS A 1012 -3.28 0.11 30.94
N LYS A 1013 -1.94 0.04 30.85
CA LYS A 1013 -1.04 0.24 32.00
C LYS A 1013 -1.15 1.66 32.56
N LYS A 1014 -1.39 2.65 31.70
CA LYS A 1014 -1.54 4.06 32.10
C LYS A 1014 -2.90 4.35 32.75
N ILE A 1015 -3.97 3.69 32.29
CA ILE A 1015 -5.31 3.79 32.91
C ILE A 1015 -5.24 3.38 34.40
N GLY A 1016 -4.49 2.33 34.73
CA GLY A 1016 -4.31 1.89 36.12
C GLY A 1016 -3.63 2.90 37.06
N THR A 1017 -3.10 4.00 36.53
CA THR A 1017 -2.34 5.02 37.28
C THR A 1017 -2.92 6.44 37.21
N GLY A 1018 -4.02 6.67 36.48
CA GLY A 1018 -4.55 8.02 36.25
C GLY A 1018 -5.56 8.52 37.30
N LYS A 1019 -5.85 9.84 37.28
CA LYS A 1019 -6.71 10.55 38.27
C LYS A 1019 -8.20 10.49 37.92
N THR A 1020 -9.09 10.39 38.93
CA THR A 1020 -10.55 10.21 38.76
C THR A 1020 -11.38 11.52 38.75
N VAL A 1021 -12.42 11.68 37.89
CA VAL A 1021 -13.28 12.90 37.76
C VAL A 1021 -14.79 12.59 37.47
N GLU A 1022 -15.76 13.42 37.93
CA GLU A 1022 -17.25 13.29 37.74
C GLU A 1022 -17.92 14.47 36.96
N THR A 1023 -18.95 14.23 36.10
CA THR A 1023 -19.81 15.25 35.41
C THR A 1023 -21.27 14.82 35.12
N LEU A 1024 -22.24 15.77 35.00
CA LEU A 1024 -23.72 15.54 34.87
C LEU A 1024 -24.33 15.77 33.45
N PRO A 1025 -25.38 15.01 33.02
CA PRO A 1025 -25.98 15.07 31.67
C PRO A 1025 -27.19 16.02 31.47
N LEU A 1026 -27.52 16.34 30.19
CA LEU A 1026 -28.62 17.22 29.73
C LEU A 1026 -30.03 16.57 29.78
N GLN A 1027 -31.08 17.35 30.11
CA GLN A 1027 -32.46 16.86 30.28
C GLN A 1027 -33.52 17.60 29.41
N ARG A 1028 -34.61 16.89 29.05
CA ARG A 1028 -35.71 17.41 28.18
C ARG A 1028 -36.61 18.41 28.93
N ALA A 1029 -36.88 19.57 28.32
CA ALA A 1029 -37.73 20.62 28.90
C ALA A 1029 -39.23 20.46 28.59
N LEU A 1030 -40.10 20.82 29.55
CA LEU A 1030 -41.57 20.85 29.43
C LEU A 1030 -42.06 22.00 28.52
N ARG A 1031 -43.15 21.80 27.75
CA ARG A 1031 -43.62 22.69 26.64
C ARG A 1031 -44.87 23.52 26.98
N ASN A 1032 -44.97 23.99 28.22
CA ASN A 1032 -46.20 24.55 28.79
C ASN A 1032 -46.27 26.09 28.67
N GLY A 1033 -45.25 26.70 28.05
CA GLY A 1033 -45.06 28.15 27.97
C GLY A 1033 -43.99 28.52 26.93
N ARG A 1034 -43.66 29.82 26.83
CA ARG A 1034 -42.63 30.31 25.90
C ARG A 1034 -41.25 29.78 26.30
N LEU A 1035 -40.57 29.11 25.36
CA LEU A 1035 -39.20 28.63 25.57
C LEU A 1035 -38.21 29.78 25.40
N PRO A 1036 -37.15 29.86 26.22
CA PRO A 1036 -36.08 30.82 26.00
C PRO A 1036 -35.32 30.46 24.72
N LEU A 1037 -35.03 31.47 23.91
CA LEU A 1037 -34.12 31.33 22.78
C LEU A 1037 -32.73 30.96 23.29
N SER A 1038 -32.05 30.06 22.56
CA SER A 1038 -30.61 29.87 22.76
C SER A 1038 -29.86 31.18 22.46
N PHE A 1039 -28.65 31.34 23.01
CA PHE A 1039 -27.85 32.54 22.77
C PHE A 1039 -27.63 32.81 21.27
N ALA A 1040 -27.48 31.76 20.45
CA ALA A 1040 -27.38 31.87 19.00
C ALA A 1040 -28.69 32.40 18.36
N GLN A 1041 -29.84 31.87 18.77
CA GLN A 1041 -31.14 32.32 18.27
C GLN A 1041 -31.48 33.75 18.72
N GLN A 1042 -31.12 34.15 19.95
CA GLN A 1042 -31.28 35.52 20.44
C GLN A 1042 -30.54 36.52 19.56
N ARG A 1043 -29.31 36.21 19.18
CA ARG A 1043 -28.50 37.04 18.30
C ARG A 1043 -29.14 37.18 16.92
N LEU A 1044 -29.58 36.09 16.30
CA LEU A 1044 -30.19 36.13 14.97
C LEU A 1044 -31.51 36.90 14.97
N TRP A 1045 -32.36 36.67 15.97
CA TRP A 1045 -33.62 37.41 16.10
C TRP A 1045 -33.37 38.92 16.28
N PHE A 1046 -32.39 39.30 17.11
CA PHE A 1046 -32.01 40.70 17.30
C PHE A 1046 -31.54 41.36 15.99
N LEU A 1047 -30.74 40.66 15.19
CA LEU A 1047 -30.26 41.17 13.91
C LEU A 1047 -31.38 41.30 12.87
N ASP A 1048 -32.33 40.37 12.84
CA ASP A 1048 -33.51 40.47 11.97
C ASP A 1048 -34.42 41.64 12.36
N GLN A 1049 -34.58 41.95 13.66
CA GLN A 1049 -35.34 43.13 14.09
C GLN A 1049 -34.66 44.47 13.72
N LEU A 1050 -33.32 44.48 13.60
CA LEU A 1050 -32.57 45.68 13.22
C LEU A 1050 -32.69 46.01 11.73
N VAL A 1051 -32.77 44.99 10.87
CA VAL A 1051 -32.96 45.17 9.41
C VAL A 1051 -34.00 44.16 8.90
N PRO A 1052 -35.30 44.44 9.11
CA PRO A 1052 -36.37 43.48 8.81
C PRO A 1052 -36.42 43.10 7.32
N GLY A 1053 -36.50 41.80 7.04
CA GLY A 1053 -36.64 41.27 5.67
C GLY A 1053 -35.32 41.11 4.90
N THR A 1054 -34.17 41.21 5.58
CA THR A 1054 -32.85 40.99 4.97
C THR A 1054 -32.64 39.51 4.60
N PRO A 1055 -32.20 39.18 3.37
CA PRO A 1055 -31.94 37.79 2.98
C PRO A 1055 -30.59 37.26 3.49
N VAL A 1056 -29.83 38.06 4.26
CA VAL A 1056 -28.46 37.75 4.69
C VAL A 1056 -28.35 36.44 5.48
N TYR A 1057 -29.42 36.05 6.18
CA TYR A 1057 -29.49 34.79 6.93
C TYR A 1057 -30.43 33.75 6.30
N ASN A 1058 -30.92 34.00 5.08
CA ASN A 1058 -31.58 32.97 4.30
C ASN A 1058 -30.53 31.95 3.86
N MET A 1059 -30.81 30.67 4.03
CA MET A 1059 -29.94 29.57 3.61
C MET A 1059 -30.58 28.83 2.43
N PRO A 1060 -30.66 29.42 1.23
CA PRO A 1060 -31.22 28.74 0.08
C PRO A 1060 -30.30 27.56 -0.28
N SER A 1061 -30.89 26.39 -0.43
CA SER A 1061 -30.22 25.20 -0.93
C SER A 1061 -30.89 24.77 -2.23
N VAL A 1062 -30.09 24.54 -3.27
CA VAL A 1062 -30.57 24.05 -4.56
C VAL A 1062 -29.95 22.69 -4.82
N VAL A 1063 -30.79 21.69 -5.04
CA VAL A 1063 -30.36 20.32 -5.33
C VAL A 1063 -30.76 19.99 -6.77
N ARG A 1064 -29.78 19.62 -7.59
CA ARG A 1064 -30.01 19.19 -8.97
C ARG A 1064 -30.19 17.67 -8.99
N LEU A 1065 -31.39 17.23 -9.35
CA LEU A 1065 -31.73 15.82 -9.46
C LEU A 1065 -31.74 15.42 -10.95
N PRO A 1066 -30.79 14.60 -11.43
CA PRO A 1066 -30.69 14.23 -12.84
C PRO A 1066 -31.60 13.03 -13.16
N CYS A 1067 -32.85 13.04 -12.70
CA CYS A 1067 -33.83 11.97 -12.90
C CYS A 1067 -35.27 12.52 -13.03
N GLU A 1068 -36.23 11.68 -13.45
CA GLU A 1068 -37.66 12.02 -13.42
C GLU A 1068 -38.15 12.15 -11.97
N LEU A 1069 -38.62 13.35 -11.60
CA LEU A 1069 -39.02 13.69 -10.24
C LEU A 1069 -40.52 13.49 -10.02
N ASN A 1070 -40.89 12.70 -9.01
CA ASN A 1070 -42.26 12.68 -8.49
C ASN A 1070 -42.47 13.84 -7.50
N VAL A 1071 -43.12 14.90 -7.99
CA VAL A 1071 -43.33 16.14 -7.24
C VAL A 1071 -44.25 15.94 -6.03
N ASP A 1072 -45.29 15.09 -6.15
CA ASP A 1072 -46.25 14.85 -5.07
C ASP A 1072 -45.60 14.16 -3.86
N ALA A 1073 -44.73 13.18 -4.12
CA ALA A 1073 -43.98 12.48 -3.08
C ALA A 1073 -42.96 13.40 -2.39
N LEU A 1074 -42.29 14.26 -3.15
CA LEU A 1074 -41.36 15.25 -2.60
C LEU A 1074 -42.10 16.25 -1.70
N GLN A 1075 -43.25 16.75 -2.14
CA GLN A 1075 -44.07 17.67 -1.34
C GLN A 1075 -44.55 17.03 -0.03
N GLN A 1076 -45.01 15.77 -0.05
CA GLN A 1076 -45.38 15.05 1.16
C GLN A 1076 -44.20 14.86 2.13
N SER A 1077 -43.02 14.53 1.60
CA SER A 1077 -41.81 14.32 2.39
C SER A 1077 -41.36 15.61 3.09
N LEU A 1078 -41.37 16.74 2.37
CA LEU A 1078 -41.03 18.04 2.95
C LEU A 1078 -42.03 18.44 4.04
N ASN A 1079 -43.32 18.19 3.82
CA ASN A 1079 -44.35 18.45 4.83
C ASN A 1079 -44.14 17.61 6.11
N GLU A 1080 -43.73 16.34 5.99
CA GLU A 1080 -43.43 15.50 7.15
C GLU A 1080 -42.17 15.93 7.91
N ILE A 1081 -41.13 16.41 7.21
CA ILE A 1081 -39.93 16.96 7.83
C ILE A 1081 -40.29 18.23 8.65
N ILE A 1082 -41.09 19.13 8.07
CA ILE A 1082 -41.58 20.32 8.78
C ILE A 1082 -42.40 19.91 10.00
N ARG A 1083 -43.26 18.88 9.89
CA ARG A 1083 -44.04 18.36 11.02
C ARG A 1083 -43.17 17.80 12.15
N ARG A 1084 -42.10 17.07 11.80
CA ARG A 1084 -41.18 16.39 12.75
C ARG A 1084 -40.30 17.37 13.53
N HIS A 1085 -39.73 18.37 12.86
CA HIS A 1085 -38.72 19.25 13.45
C HIS A 1085 -39.35 20.55 13.98
N GLU A 1086 -39.42 20.71 15.31
CA GLU A 1086 -40.04 21.88 15.97
C GLU A 1086 -39.47 23.20 15.45
N THR A 1087 -38.16 23.28 15.20
CA THR A 1087 -37.47 24.49 14.73
C THR A 1087 -37.90 24.97 13.35
N LEU A 1088 -38.42 24.10 12.46
CA LEU A 1088 -38.85 24.48 11.11
C LEU A 1088 -40.25 25.11 11.07
N ARG A 1089 -40.93 25.16 12.22
CA ARG A 1089 -42.29 25.68 12.39
C ARG A 1089 -42.44 26.54 13.66
N THR A 1090 -41.33 27.13 14.09
CA THR A 1090 -41.22 28.04 15.25
C THR A 1090 -41.12 29.49 14.80
#